data_AF-A0A7V2Z2R1-F1
#
_entry.id   AF-A0A7V2Z2R1-F1
#
_cell.length_a   1.000
_cell.length_b   1.000
_cell.length_c   1.000
_cell.angle_alpha   90.00
_cell.angle_beta   90.00
_cell.angle_gamma   90.00
#
_symmetry.space_group_name_H-M   'P 1'
#
loop_
_entity.id
_entity.type
_entity.pdbx_description
1 polymer ?
#
loop_
_entity_poly.entity_id
_entity_poly.type
_entity_poly.pdbx_seq_one_letter_code
_entity_poly.pdbx_strand_id
1 'polypeptide(L)'
;MSDAMMKYAVIACLTVCGSASAQDWRVVGSDRMGVTVIENGLPIFSIKTEINGPRFLRAPLTALPTVENGERRYRQTVSFQKPMFSKIRDEDVFKGKLDIDYSARKTGDRSLEFLIRGRSDQVVQYENPNSKAPTPSIWLGPVLDATVEYFSSGKAVMEKTDGSQEEILLPPVMGNTANVKSLTLIATSGEGMKMVFTPPVTLHRDQGEIRGWMQSGPLKANEMYEQKVVLELPRPFVFQPDNLWVKTHDWFSLRAENDFSQPSIVSMDDWQEKPAGKHGFLQMKGADFAFEDGTPVKFWAVLFVNHMADKEDFDQWAPMLAKYGVNLGRMCFMGKPTGKQWNHYIRLQDPADGLKFDAEALARFDYGFAKLKEQGIYSGFCPFWGWFPTEADKKRFINYDELITVLRKSFPMEGSFYALTAIAPDVQDLQIQFHVNLLNHVNPHTGLRYADDPAVAYVELQNEEDIFLGTQNLEAALAQCPTYKKLFFERFAQWLKEKYRTPEALAAAWGTTLKKGESLEQATLNPFPAYFAGAAPNQRAADQMAFLYSVQSEYYRKFAKAVRGTGYKGPVIGSGWQASNWVGHLLNVMSDREIGHIDRHNYNGADLKNPGRGLMSAGFQAVLDRPFAFSEWNGGSRVGMAPDLPMVAVYGMGLQGWDMSMCFGWKSAGVTNWTNGLNQYANNFNVLTQFPAMARMVRRGDVKEGEVVANRRISIPSLLQKGDVGFTESFSLLGGANNKSFNPAVPVESLAAGRVVLEYVDGPVAEPIMDKSAPYIDRKAGLVRSVTGQLLWNTKGEGFFTVNTPGTKAVVGYCGGELLELGETTIMTPNPYAQIYVSALGKDETIADAKRILITTIARQVDKGTVFDELGAKALVTPKPGKGPLLIEPVKATIEIKGRKAGTLFALDHDGRKPADAKPSPVEKTKDGLRFQLDGAQSRTVYYLVEMD
;
A
#
# COMPACT_ATOMS: atom_id res chain seq x y z
N MET A 1 30.96 -15.80 40.41
CA MET A 1 30.44 -17.03 39.78
C MET A 1 31.22 -17.26 38.50
N SER A 2 31.75 -18.46 38.32
CA SER A 2 32.89 -18.78 37.43
C SER A 2 32.56 -18.75 35.93
N ASP A 3 33.60 -18.57 35.11
CA ASP A 3 33.65 -18.63 33.63
C ASP A 3 32.92 -19.82 32.98
N ALA A 4 32.51 -20.82 33.77
CA ALA A 4 31.70 -21.94 33.33
C ALA A 4 30.23 -21.54 33.05
N MET A 5 29.65 -20.56 33.76
CA MET A 5 28.28 -20.10 33.49
C MET A 5 28.17 -19.22 32.24
N MET A 6 29.25 -18.49 31.90
CA MET A 6 29.29 -17.65 30.71
C MET A 6 29.39 -18.50 29.42
N LYS A 7 30.02 -19.68 29.50
CA LYS A 7 30.00 -20.65 28.39
C LYS A 7 28.64 -21.30 28.17
N TYR A 8 27.82 -21.52 29.21
CA TYR A 8 26.48 -22.09 29.02
C TYR A 8 25.47 -21.09 28.44
N ALA A 9 25.59 -19.78 28.74
CA ALA A 9 24.72 -18.76 28.15
C ALA A 9 25.05 -18.47 26.66
N VAL A 10 26.34 -18.52 26.29
CA VAL A 10 26.76 -18.33 24.89
C VAL A 10 26.55 -19.60 24.05
N ILE A 11 26.65 -20.80 24.65
CA ILE A 11 26.38 -22.07 23.95
C ILE A 11 24.87 -22.31 23.78
N ALA A 12 24.01 -21.83 24.69
CA ALA A 12 22.55 -21.93 24.53
C ALA A 12 21.98 -20.98 23.45
N CYS A 13 22.64 -19.85 23.17
CA CYS A 13 22.30 -18.99 22.02
C CYS A 13 22.91 -19.47 20.70
N LEU A 14 23.97 -20.29 20.73
CA LEU A 14 24.58 -20.88 19.53
C LEU A 14 24.01 -22.27 19.17
N THR A 15 23.16 -22.88 19.99
CA THR A 15 22.55 -24.20 19.70
C THR A 15 21.25 -24.15 18.89
N VAL A 16 20.87 -22.99 18.34
CA VAL A 16 19.94 -22.92 17.20
C VAL A 16 20.69 -22.91 15.85
N CYS A 17 22.01 -22.69 15.86
CA CYS A 17 22.88 -22.97 14.72
C CYS A 17 23.67 -24.27 14.99
N GLY A 18 22.94 -25.39 15.00
CA GLY A 18 23.58 -26.70 14.94
C GLY A 18 24.48 -26.77 13.70
N SER A 19 25.67 -27.35 13.87
CA SER A 19 26.53 -27.80 12.77
C SER A 19 25.66 -28.45 11.68
N ALA A 20 25.61 -27.84 10.50
CA ALA A 20 24.89 -28.35 9.36
C ALA A 20 25.39 -29.78 9.05
N SER A 21 24.59 -30.77 9.41
CA SER A 21 24.68 -32.09 8.80
C SER A 21 24.14 -31.97 7.38
N ALA A 22 24.52 -32.90 6.50
CA ALA A 22 24.21 -32.92 5.06
C ALA A 22 22.71 -33.04 4.67
N GLN A 23 21.78 -32.53 5.49
CA GLN A 23 20.37 -32.35 5.20
C GLN A 23 20.04 -30.84 5.18
N ASP A 24 20.61 -30.11 4.21
CA ASP A 24 20.47 -28.65 4.09
C ASP A 24 19.03 -28.19 3.77
N TRP A 25 18.19 -29.08 3.22
CA TRP A 25 16.84 -28.73 2.77
C TRP A 25 15.76 -29.32 3.69
N ARG A 26 14.82 -28.46 4.08
CA ARG A 26 13.57 -28.84 4.75
C ARG A 26 12.41 -28.51 3.82
N VAL A 27 11.47 -29.44 3.72
CA VAL A 27 10.19 -29.18 3.06
C VAL A 27 9.12 -29.16 4.14
N VAL A 28 8.48 -28.01 4.32
CA VAL A 28 7.49 -27.81 5.37
C VAL A 28 6.11 -27.56 4.76
N GLY A 29 5.06 -28.01 5.42
CA GLY A 29 3.70 -27.64 5.05
C GLY A 29 3.51 -26.11 5.06
N SER A 30 2.76 -25.60 4.10
CA SER A 30 2.40 -24.18 4.03
C SER A 30 0.98 -24.00 3.50
N ASP A 31 0.34 -22.88 3.88
CA ASP A 31 -1.06 -22.61 3.56
C ASP A 31 -1.95 -23.82 3.93
N ARG A 32 -3.00 -24.10 3.15
CA ARG A 32 -3.85 -25.29 3.29
C ARG A 32 -3.38 -26.48 2.47
N MET A 33 -3.00 -26.25 1.22
CA MET A 33 -2.62 -27.29 0.27
C MET A 33 -1.28 -26.97 -0.42
N GLY A 34 -0.30 -26.51 0.36
CA GLY A 34 1.03 -26.19 -0.15
C GLY A 34 2.16 -26.76 0.69
N VAL A 35 3.36 -26.63 0.14
CA VAL A 35 4.62 -26.84 0.83
C VAL A 35 5.62 -25.73 0.46
N THR A 36 6.53 -25.44 1.36
CA THR A 36 7.61 -24.48 1.18
C THR A 36 8.94 -25.18 1.42
N VAL A 37 9.87 -24.98 0.50
CA VAL A 37 11.25 -25.46 0.64
C VAL A 37 12.05 -24.39 1.37
N ILE A 38 12.78 -24.81 2.40
CA ILE A 38 13.55 -23.95 3.30
C ILE A 38 15.00 -24.44 3.33
N GLU A 39 15.95 -23.52 3.20
CA GLU A 39 17.38 -23.76 3.40
C GLU A 39 17.90 -22.74 4.42
N ASN A 40 18.63 -23.23 5.42
CA ASN A 40 19.15 -22.39 6.52
C ASN A 40 18.10 -21.48 7.20
N GLY A 41 16.86 -21.98 7.30
CA GLY A 41 15.74 -21.25 7.89
C GLY A 41 15.05 -20.24 6.96
N LEU A 42 15.53 -20.06 5.73
CA LEU A 42 14.96 -19.12 4.75
C LEU A 42 14.14 -19.85 3.67
N PRO A 43 12.96 -19.33 3.29
CA PRO A 43 12.17 -19.90 2.21
C PRO A 43 12.88 -19.70 0.86
N ILE A 44 13.03 -20.79 0.11
CA ILE A 44 13.62 -20.78 -1.25
C ILE A 44 12.51 -20.60 -2.29
N PHE A 45 11.52 -21.49 -2.26
CA PHE A 45 10.34 -21.46 -3.14
C PHE A 45 9.18 -22.22 -2.50
N SER A 46 7.97 -22.02 -3.01
CA SER A 46 6.76 -22.71 -2.55
C SER A 46 5.98 -23.30 -3.71
N ILE A 47 5.38 -24.47 -3.49
CA ILE A 47 4.42 -25.09 -4.40
C ILE A 47 3.09 -25.13 -3.69
N LYS A 48 2.06 -24.56 -4.32
CA LYS A 48 0.70 -24.54 -3.78
C LYS A 48 -0.24 -25.30 -4.70
N THR A 49 -1.27 -25.91 -4.14
CA THR A 49 -2.41 -26.41 -4.92
C THR A 49 -3.55 -25.42 -4.77
N GLU A 50 -4.04 -24.90 -5.89
CA GLU A 50 -5.17 -23.98 -5.91
C GLU A 50 -6.43 -24.65 -6.47
N ILE A 51 -7.57 -24.04 -6.17
CA ILE A 51 -8.87 -24.41 -6.72
C ILE A 51 -9.62 -23.17 -7.22
N ASN A 52 -10.04 -23.21 -8.48
CA ASN A 52 -10.86 -22.17 -9.10
C ASN A 52 -11.99 -22.79 -9.92
N GLY A 53 -13.21 -22.32 -9.71
CA GLY A 53 -14.38 -22.63 -10.52
C GLY A 53 -14.47 -21.69 -11.72
N PRO A 54 -15.53 -21.83 -12.54
CA PRO A 54 -15.72 -21.04 -13.75
C PRO A 54 -15.48 -19.54 -13.53
N ARG A 55 -14.85 -18.88 -14.50
CA ARG A 55 -14.45 -17.45 -14.42
C ARG A 55 -13.47 -17.12 -13.29
N PHE A 56 -12.62 -18.07 -12.92
CA PHE A 56 -11.65 -17.94 -11.83
C PHE A 56 -12.30 -17.65 -10.45
N LEU A 57 -13.51 -18.17 -10.23
CA LEU A 57 -14.17 -18.10 -8.93
C LEU A 57 -13.41 -18.93 -7.90
N ARG A 58 -12.94 -18.31 -6.81
CA ARG A 58 -12.27 -19.04 -5.72
C ARG A 58 -13.30 -19.70 -4.78
N ALA A 59 -13.04 -20.93 -4.38
CA ALA A 59 -13.81 -21.60 -3.33
C ALA A 59 -13.33 -21.16 -1.93
N PRO A 60 -14.25 -20.93 -0.97
CA PRO A 60 -13.87 -20.65 0.41
C PRO A 60 -13.32 -21.93 1.08
N LEU A 61 -12.03 -21.90 1.40
CA LEU A 61 -11.35 -22.97 2.12
C LEU A 61 -11.38 -22.66 3.62
N THR A 62 -12.02 -23.48 4.44
CA THR A 62 -12.22 -23.26 5.88
C THR A 62 -11.61 -24.35 6.75
N ALA A 63 -11.34 -25.54 6.19
CA ALA A 63 -10.62 -26.58 6.92
C ALA A 63 -9.14 -26.20 7.10
N LEU A 64 -8.52 -26.76 8.14
CA LEU A 64 -7.07 -26.71 8.33
C LEU A 64 -6.45 -28.04 7.91
N PRO A 65 -5.21 -28.04 7.40
CA PRO A 65 -4.51 -29.28 7.10
C PRO A 65 -4.23 -30.07 8.39
N THR A 66 -4.18 -31.39 8.27
CA THR A 66 -3.84 -32.32 9.35
C THR A 66 -2.60 -33.14 8.98
N VAL A 67 -1.97 -33.75 9.98
CA VAL A 67 -0.92 -34.75 9.75
C VAL A 67 -1.46 -36.11 10.16
N GLU A 68 -1.46 -37.06 9.21
CA GLU A 68 -1.93 -38.43 9.39
C GLU A 68 -0.82 -39.37 8.92
N ASN A 69 -0.29 -40.23 9.80
CA ASN A 69 0.77 -41.20 9.48
C ASN A 69 2.02 -40.58 8.81
N GLY A 70 2.41 -39.37 9.20
CA GLY A 70 3.55 -38.64 8.62
C GLY A 70 3.27 -38.01 7.25
N GLU A 71 2.03 -38.10 6.76
CA GLU A 71 1.56 -37.43 5.55
C GLU A 71 0.78 -36.16 5.92
N ARG A 72 0.95 -35.11 5.12
CA ARG A 72 0.09 -33.93 5.17
C ARG A 72 -1.22 -34.25 4.48
N ARG A 73 -2.35 -33.90 5.08
CA ARG A 73 -3.70 -34.12 4.54
C ARG A 73 -4.52 -32.84 4.59
N TYR A 74 -5.39 -32.66 3.60
CA TYR A 74 -6.40 -31.60 3.61
C TYR A 74 -7.68 -32.15 2.95
N ARG A 75 -8.80 -32.03 3.66
CA ARG A 75 -10.10 -32.50 3.15
C ARG A 75 -11.18 -31.46 3.44
N GLN A 76 -11.98 -31.13 2.43
CA GLN A 76 -13.15 -30.26 2.58
C GLN A 76 -14.13 -30.44 1.42
N THR A 77 -15.43 -30.40 1.71
CA THR A 77 -16.46 -30.14 0.70
C THR A 77 -16.64 -28.63 0.53
N VAL A 78 -16.45 -28.12 -0.68
CA VAL A 78 -16.60 -26.70 -1.02
C VAL A 78 -17.77 -26.47 -1.97
N SER A 79 -18.25 -25.23 -2.00
CA SER A 79 -19.11 -24.73 -3.06
C SER A 79 -18.61 -23.35 -3.51
N PHE A 80 -18.90 -22.98 -4.74
CA PHE A 80 -18.50 -21.69 -5.28
C PHE A 80 -19.61 -20.68 -5.03
N GLN A 81 -19.22 -19.52 -4.51
CA GLN A 81 -20.13 -18.42 -4.29
C GLN A 81 -19.65 -17.23 -5.11
N LYS A 82 -20.60 -16.49 -5.66
CA LYS A 82 -20.31 -15.24 -6.34
C LYS A 82 -19.76 -14.24 -5.32
N PRO A 83 -18.54 -13.69 -5.52
CA PRO A 83 -18.04 -12.62 -4.67
C PRO A 83 -18.95 -11.41 -4.76
N MET A 84 -19.10 -10.70 -3.65
CA MET A 84 -19.71 -9.38 -3.63
C MET A 84 -18.95 -8.48 -4.64
N PHE A 85 -19.67 -7.67 -5.42
CA PHE A 85 -19.12 -6.78 -6.46
C PHE A 85 -18.57 -7.45 -7.73
N SER A 86 -18.73 -8.76 -7.89
CA SER A 86 -18.32 -9.45 -9.13
C SER A 86 -19.30 -9.20 -10.29
N LYS A 87 -18.75 -8.92 -11.48
CA LYS A 87 -19.51 -8.85 -12.76
C LYS A 87 -19.92 -10.24 -13.29
N ILE A 88 -19.52 -11.31 -12.61
CA ILE A 88 -19.87 -12.68 -12.98
C ILE A 88 -21.38 -12.85 -12.85
N ARG A 89 -22.03 -13.41 -13.88
CA ARG A 89 -23.47 -13.63 -13.88
C ARG A 89 -23.81 -14.81 -12.98
N ASP A 90 -25.00 -14.82 -12.38
CA ASP A 90 -25.35 -15.87 -11.41
C ASP A 90 -25.43 -17.26 -12.05
N GLU A 91 -25.70 -17.32 -13.35
CA GLU A 91 -25.65 -18.51 -14.20
C GLU A 91 -24.22 -19.03 -14.46
N ASP A 92 -23.21 -18.16 -14.38
CA ASP A 92 -21.80 -18.54 -14.56
C ASP A 92 -21.20 -19.12 -13.25
N VAL A 93 -21.95 -19.13 -12.15
CA VAL A 93 -21.50 -19.66 -10.85
C VAL A 93 -21.82 -21.16 -10.77
N PHE A 94 -20.79 -21.98 -10.59
CA PHE A 94 -21.00 -23.41 -10.32
C PHE A 94 -21.86 -23.63 -9.07
N LYS A 95 -23.00 -24.32 -9.22
CA LYS A 95 -23.99 -24.52 -8.16
C LYS A 95 -23.82 -25.84 -7.39
N GLY A 96 -22.97 -26.74 -7.87
CA GLY A 96 -22.70 -28.01 -7.20
C GLY A 96 -21.77 -27.87 -5.99
N LYS A 97 -21.51 -29.00 -5.36
CA LYS A 97 -20.51 -29.20 -4.31
C LYS A 97 -19.34 -30.00 -4.86
N LEU A 98 -18.14 -29.69 -4.36
CA LEU A 98 -16.92 -30.39 -4.70
C LEU A 98 -16.22 -30.87 -3.43
N ASP A 99 -16.08 -32.19 -3.28
CA ASP A 99 -15.22 -32.80 -2.28
C ASP A 99 -13.76 -32.73 -2.75
N ILE A 100 -12.90 -32.18 -1.91
CA ILE A 100 -11.45 -32.10 -2.12
C ILE A 100 -10.76 -33.03 -1.14
N ASP A 101 -9.81 -33.83 -1.64
CA ASP A 101 -8.87 -34.61 -0.82
C ASP A 101 -7.45 -34.39 -1.37
N TYR A 102 -6.61 -33.74 -0.58
CA TYR A 102 -5.22 -33.47 -0.89
C TYR A 102 -4.31 -34.19 0.10
N SER A 103 -3.21 -34.74 -0.39
CA SER A 103 -2.13 -35.23 0.47
C SER A 103 -0.75 -34.94 -0.07
N ALA A 104 0.22 -34.74 0.82
CA ALA A 104 1.64 -34.69 0.49
C ALA A 104 2.45 -35.62 1.39
N ARG A 105 3.34 -36.41 0.79
CA ARG A 105 4.17 -37.37 1.51
C ARG A 105 5.54 -37.54 0.87
N LYS A 106 6.56 -37.79 1.70
CA LYS A 106 7.90 -38.13 1.22
C LYS A 106 7.91 -39.58 0.74
N THR A 107 8.29 -39.82 -0.50
CA THR A 107 8.33 -41.14 -1.16
C THR A 107 9.75 -41.66 -1.39
N GLY A 108 10.75 -40.80 -1.25
CA GLY A 108 12.18 -41.14 -1.33
C GLY A 108 13.04 -40.01 -0.79
N ASP A 109 14.36 -40.16 -0.77
CA ASP A 109 15.25 -39.16 -0.18
C ASP A 109 15.15 -37.77 -0.83
N ARG A 110 14.80 -37.75 -2.13
CA ARG A 110 14.64 -36.56 -2.96
C ARG A 110 13.22 -36.38 -3.54
N SER A 111 12.32 -37.32 -3.23
CA SER A 111 11.00 -37.42 -3.87
C SER A 111 9.89 -37.07 -2.88
N LEU A 112 9.02 -36.13 -3.26
CA LEU A 112 7.81 -35.75 -2.56
C LEU A 112 6.61 -35.94 -3.50
N GLU A 113 5.64 -36.75 -3.08
CA GLU A 113 4.42 -37.01 -3.84
C GLU A 113 3.27 -36.16 -3.31
N PHE A 114 2.59 -35.45 -4.21
CA PHE A 114 1.29 -34.84 -4.01
C PHE A 114 0.22 -35.70 -4.66
N LEU A 115 -0.86 -35.95 -3.93
CA LEU A 115 -2.07 -36.57 -4.45
C LEU A 115 -3.22 -35.59 -4.31
N ILE A 116 -3.81 -35.20 -5.42
CA ILE A 116 -4.83 -34.17 -5.50
C ILE A 116 -6.08 -34.80 -6.10
N ARG A 117 -7.17 -34.82 -5.32
CA ARG A 117 -8.42 -35.46 -5.71
C ARG A 117 -9.60 -34.51 -5.60
N GLY A 118 -10.50 -34.60 -6.57
CA GLY A 118 -11.72 -33.82 -6.61
C GLY A 118 -12.90 -34.66 -7.06
N ARG A 119 -14.02 -34.58 -6.32
CA ARG A 119 -15.28 -35.25 -6.67
C ARG A 119 -16.44 -34.29 -6.58
N SER A 120 -17.12 -34.09 -7.70
CA SER A 120 -18.24 -33.15 -7.82
C SER A 120 -19.58 -33.89 -7.73
N ASP A 121 -20.59 -33.32 -7.09
CA ASP A 121 -21.96 -33.85 -7.11
C ASP A 121 -22.71 -33.58 -8.44
N GLN A 122 -22.09 -32.83 -9.35
CA GLN A 122 -22.57 -32.52 -10.69
C GLN A 122 -21.54 -32.91 -11.76
N VAL A 123 -22.00 -32.96 -13.02
CA VAL A 123 -21.10 -33.15 -14.18
C VAL A 123 -20.19 -31.93 -14.31
N VAL A 124 -18.88 -32.18 -14.29
CA VAL A 124 -17.83 -31.16 -14.41
C VAL A 124 -16.68 -31.68 -15.26
N GLN A 125 -15.81 -30.80 -15.69
CA GLN A 125 -14.52 -31.16 -16.26
C GLN A 125 -13.39 -30.36 -15.62
N TYR A 126 -12.21 -30.97 -15.51
CA TYR A 126 -11.02 -30.31 -14.99
C TYR A 126 -10.19 -29.76 -16.14
N GLU A 127 -10.14 -28.42 -16.24
CA GLU A 127 -9.37 -27.67 -17.25
C GLU A 127 -9.31 -26.17 -16.88
N ASN A 128 -8.94 -25.30 -17.84
CA ASN A 128 -8.94 -23.85 -17.67
C ASN A 128 -10.33 -23.33 -17.22
N PRO A 129 -10.42 -22.60 -16.09
CA PRO A 129 -11.68 -22.04 -15.60
C PRO A 129 -12.36 -21.00 -16.51
N ASN A 130 -11.65 -20.48 -17.51
CA ASN A 130 -12.19 -19.56 -18.52
C ASN A 130 -12.60 -20.25 -19.83
N SER A 131 -12.60 -21.59 -19.88
CA SER A 131 -13.09 -22.36 -21.02
C SER A 131 -14.54 -21.97 -21.38
N LYS A 132 -14.84 -21.98 -22.68
CA LYS A 132 -16.20 -21.75 -23.21
C LYS A 132 -16.98 -23.06 -23.41
N ALA A 133 -16.49 -24.15 -22.82
CA ALA A 133 -17.16 -25.44 -22.92
C ALA A 133 -18.57 -25.41 -22.28
N PRO A 134 -19.50 -26.26 -22.75
CA PRO A 134 -20.85 -26.33 -22.19
C PRO A 134 -20.88 -26.93 -20.78
N THR A 135 -19.87 -27.73 -20.41
CA THR A 135 -19.71 -28.32 -19.08
C THR A 135 -18.93 -27.35 -18.18
N PRO A 136 -19.34 -27.13 -16.90
CA PRO A 136 -18.59 -26.30 -15.98
C PRO A 136 -17.15 -26.78 -15.78
N SER A 137 -16.19 -25.88 -15.98
CA SER A 137 -14.76 -26.15 -15.82
C SER A 137 -14.27 -25.78 -14.43
N ILE A 138 -13.65 -26.73 -13.73
CA ILE A 138 -13.02 -26.53 -12.42
C ILE A 138 -11.52 -26.74 -12.58
N TRP A 139 -10.73 -25.78 -12.14
CA TRP A 139 -9.31 -26.02 -11.92
C TRP A 139 -9.08 -26.46 -10.49
N LEU A 140 -8.29 -27.52 -10.38
CA LEU A 140 -7.63 -27.98 -9.18
C LEU A 140 -6.21 -28.28 -9.66
N GLY A 141 -5.14 -27.85 -8.98
CA GLY A 141 -3.80 -28.16 -9.49
C GLY A 141 -2.65 -27.34 -8.91
N PRO A 142 -1.40 -27.74 -9.20
CA PRO A 142 -0.22 -27.09 -8.65
C PRO A 142 0.07 -25.74 -9.32
N VAL A 143 0.60 -24.83 -8.51
CA VAL A 143 1.10 -23.50 -8.86
C VAL A 143 2.49 -23.34 -8.28
N LEU A 144 3.39 -22.87 -9.12
CA LEU A 144 4.75 -22.49 -8.74
C LEU A 144 5.00 -21.04 -9.17
N ASP A 145 5.46 -20.22 -8.25
CA ASP A 145 6.04 -18.91 -8.57
C ASP A 145 7.49 -19.10 -9.03
N ALA A 146 7.75 -18.81 -10.31
CA ALA A 146 9.07 -18.96 -10.91
C ALA A 146 9.84 -17.62 -10.96
N THR A 147 9.34 -16.58 -10.30
CA THR A 147 10.02 -15.28 -10.16
C THR A 147 10.96 -15.22 -8.94
N VAL A 148 10.85 -16.20 -8.04
CA VAL A 148 11.73 -16.29 -6.87
C VAL A 148 13.20 -16.41 -7.28
N GLU A 149 14.07 -15.80 -6.48
CA GLU A 149 15.51 -15.66 -6.76
C GLU A 149 16.18 -16.97 -7.17
N TYR A 150 15.81 -18.08 -6.52
CA TYR A 150 16.35 -19.40 -6.81
C TYR A 150 16.19 -19.84 -8.28
N PHE A 151 15.10 -19.44 -8.93
CA PHE A 151 14.83 -19.75 -10.34
C PHE A 151 15.10 -18.58 -11.29
N SER A 152 15.40 -17.39 -10.75
CA SER A 152 15.60 -16.18 -11.55
C SER A 152 16.74 -16.37 -12.55
N SER A 153 16.53 -15.98 -13.81
CA SER A 153 17.50 -16.19 -14.91
C SER A 153 17.87 -17.66 -15.17
N GLY A 154 17.12 -18.61 -14.61
CA GLY A 154 17.21 -20.02 -14.93
C GLY A 154 16.43 -20.38 -16.19
N LYS A 155 16.19 -21.68 -16.37
CA LYS A 155 15.38 -22.20 -17.47
C LYS A 155 14.47 -23.33 -17.00
N ALA A 156 13.44 -23.62 -17.77
CA ALA A 156 12.61 -24.79 -17.56
C ALA A 156 12.52 -25.64 -18.84
N VAL A 157 12.50 -26.95 -18.67
CA VAL A 157 12.36 -27.92 -19.77
C VAL A 157 11.05 -28.69 -19.56
N MET A 158 10.14 -28.55 -20.51
CA MET A 158 8.86 -29.26 -20.54
C MET A 158 8.99 -30.51 -21.41
N GLU A 159 8.60 -31.66 -20.88
CA GLU A 159 8.56 -32.92 -21.62
C GLU A 159 7.11 -33.29 -21.94
N LYS A 160 6.78 -33.46 -23.22
CA LYS A 160 5.44 -33.79 -23.69
C LYS A 160 5.22 -35.31 -23.75
N THR A 161 3.98 -35.75 -23.88
CA THR A 161 3.62 -37.17 -23.98
C THR A 161 4.20 -37.87 -25.20
N ASP A 162 4.44 -37.13 -26.29
CA ASP A 162 5.09 -37.62 -27.52
C ASP A 162 6.62 -37.71 -27.41
N GLY A 163 7.21 -37.33 -26.27
CA GLY A 163 8.64 -37.33 -26.03
C GLY A 163 9.37 -36.05 -26.47
N SER A 164 8.69 -35.12 -27.14
CA SER A 164 9.27 -33.82 -27.49
C SER A 164 9.55 -32.98 -26.24
N GLN A 165 10.60 -32.16 -26.33
CA GLN A 165 10.99 -31.24 -25.26
C GLN A 165 10.94 -29.79 -25.73
N GLU A 166 10.52 -28.90 -24.84
CA GLU A 166 10.45 -27.46 -25.08
C GLU A 166 11.15 -26.75 -23.92
N GLU A 167 12.19 -25.98 -24.24
CA GLU A 167 12.93 -25.16 -23.28
C GLU A 167 12.37 -23.74 -23.23
N ILE A 168 12.26 -23.18 -22.02
CA ILE A 168 11.76 -21.82 -21.78
C ILE A 168 12.66 -21.12 -20.76
N LEU A 169 12.83 -19.81 -20.91
CA LEU A 169 13.55 -18.98 -19.94
C LEU A 169 12.67 -18.65 -18.74
N LEU A 170 13.30 -18.42 -17.58
CA LEU A 170 12.64 -17.97 -16.36
C LEU A 170 13.00 -16.51 -16.05
N PRO A 171 12.04 -15.66 -15.63
CA PRO A 171 10.61 -15.98 -15.47
C PRO A 171 9.92 -16.20 -16.83
N PRO A 172 8.88 -17.06 -16.87
CA PRO A 172 8.28 -17.47 -18.13
C PRO A 172 7.42 -16.37 -18.76
N VAL A 173 7.50 -16.23 -20.09
CA VAL A 173 6.55 -15.43 -20.87
C VAL A 173 5.18 -16.12 -20.92
N MET A 174 4.12 -15.33 -21.14
CA MET A 174 2.76 -15.85 -21.23
C MET A 174 2.65 -16.95 -22.30
N GLY A 175 2.06 -18.10 -21.97
CA GLY A 175 1.90 -19.18 -22.92
C GLY A 175 1.24 -20.43 -22.36
N ASN A 176 0.72 -21.27 -23.25
CA ASN A 176 0.05 -22.54 -22.93
C ASN A 176 0.71 -23.70 -23.67
N THR A 177 1.01 -24.78 -22.95
CA THR A 177 1.60 -26.00 -23.53
C THR A 177 0.82 -27.21 -23.04
N ALA A 178 0.11 -27.89 -23.94
CA ALA A 178 -0.71 -29.06 -23.62
C ALA A 178 0.13 -30.35 -23.54
N ASN A 179 -0.45 -31.39 -22.93
CA ASN A 179 0.09 -32.76 -22.89
C ASN A 179 1.49 -32.85 -22.25
N VAL A 180 1.76 -32.04 -21.24
CA VAL A 180 3.04 -32.03 -20.53
C VAL A 180 3.03 -33.10 -19.44
N LYS A 181 3.93 -34.08 -19.55
CA LYS A 181 4.09 -35.15 -18.55
C LYS A 181 5.12 -34.81 -17.48
N SER A 182 6.07 -33.91 -17.76
CA SER A 182 6.99 -33.42 -16.74
C SER A 182 7.52 -32.01 -17.02
N LEU A 183 7.90 -31.30 -15.96
CA LEU A 183 8.56 -30.00 -15.99
C LEU A 183 9.83 -30.06 -15.16
N THR A 184 10.98 -29.71 -15.73
CA THR A 184 12.24 -29.58 -14.99
C THR A 184 12.64 -28.12 -14.92
N LEU A 185 12.67 -27.53 -13.73
CA LEU A 185 13.21 -26.19 -13.51
C LEU A 185 14.67 -26.29 -13.13
N ILE A 186 15.52 -25.50 -13.80
CA ILE A 186 16.97 -25.49 -13.65
C ILE A 186 17.36 -24.09 -13.17
N ALA A 187 17.85 -24.01 -11.95
CA ALA A 187 18.38 -22.78 -11.35
C ALA A 187 19.67 -22.34 -12.06
N THR A 188 20.07 -21.08 -11.90
CA THR A 188 21.35 -20.57 -12.44
C THR A 188 22.57 -21.30 -11.86
N SER A 189 22.45 -21.87 -10.66
CA SER A 189 23.46 -22.75 -10.06
C SER A 189 23.66 -24.08 -10.81
N GLY A 190 22.75 -24.42 -11.74
CA GLY A 190 22.69 -25.70 -12.44
C GLY A 190 21.85 -26.77 -11.73
N GLU A 191 21.35 -26.50 -10.53
CA GLU A 191 20.51 -27.44 -9.79
C GLU A 191 19.12 -27.57 -10.42
N GLY A 192 18.71 -28.83 -10.66
CA GLY A 192 17.44 -29.16 -11.32
C GLY A 192 16.41 -29.73 -10.34
N MET A 193 15.20 -29.19 -10.39
CA MET A 193 14.00 -29.74 -9.74
C MET A 193 13.03 -30.22 -10.81
N LYS A 194 12.54 -31.47 -10.69
CA LYS A 194 11.61 -32.06 -11.67
C LYS A 194 10.24 -32.30 -11.04
N MET A 195 9.18 -31.86 -11.71
CA MET A 195 7.79 -32.21 -11.42
C MET A 195 7.28 -33.18 -12.47
N VAL A 196 6.77 -34.33 -12.04
CA VAL A 196 6.17 -35.36 -12.91
C VAL A 196 4.67 -35.40 -12.66
N PHE A 197 3.87 -35.32 -13.73
CA PHE A 197 2.42 -35.26 -13.66
C PHE A 197 1.81 -36.59 -14.14
N THR A 198 0.87 -37.14 -13.37
CA THR A 198 0.08 -38.31 -13.75
C THR A 198 -1.39 -38.12 -13.37
N PRO A 199 -2.32 -37.93 -14.35
CA PRO A 199 -2.09 -37.82 -15.79
C PRO A 199 -1.32 -36.55 -16.20
N PRO A 200 -0.92 -36.40 -17.49
CA PRO A 200 -0.32 -35.18 -18.03
C PRO A 200 -1.23 -33.95 -17.90
N VAL A 201 -0.62 -32.76 -17.86
CA VAL A 201 -1.31 -31.46 -17.66
C VAL A 201 -1.13 -30.53 -18.86
N THR A 202 -1.98 -29.50 -18.96
CA THR A 202 -1.61 -28.27 -19.71
C THR A 202 -0.84 -27.35 -18.77
N LEU A 203 0.38 -26.96 -19.13
CA LEU A 203 1.09 -25.91 -18.41
C LEU A 203 0.69 -24.55 -18.96
N HIS A 204 0.08 -23.74 -18.10
CA HIS A 204 -0.17 -22.34 -18.34
C HIS A 204 0.86 -21.48 -17.62
N ARG A 205 1.44 -20.52 -18.33
CA ARG A 205 2.46 -19.60 -17.84
C ARG A 205 1.90 -18.19 -17.96
N ASP A 206 1.86 -17.44 -16.86
CA ASP A 206 1.48 -16.03 -16.86
C ASP A 206 1.90 -15.35 -15.56
N GLN A 207 2.26 -14.07 -15.61
CA GLN A 207 2.69 -13.25 -14.47
C GLN A 207 3.83 -13.88 -13.63
N GLY A 208 4.72 -14.64 -14.28
CA GLY A 208 5.82 -15.33 -13.61
C GLY A 208 5.43 -16.62 -12.88
N GLU A 209 4.16 -17.00 -12.87
CA GLU A 209 3.68 -18.28 -12.33
C GLU A 209 3.60 -19.35 -13.43
N ILE A 210 3.87 -20.60 -13.03
CA ILE A 210 3.63 -21.81 -13.82
C ILE A 210 2.51 -22.60 -13.14
N ARG A 211 1.42 -22.83 -13.88
CA ARG A 211 0.20 -23.49 -13.39
C ARG A 211 -0.04 -24.77 -14.16
N GLY A 212 -0.16 -25.89 -13.46
CA GLY A 212 -0.55 -27.17 -14.04
C GLY A 212 -2.06 -27.28 -14.10
N TRP A 213 -2.66 -27.07 -15.27
CA TRP A 213 -4.06 -27.35 -15.50
C TRP A 213 -4.24 -28.85 -15.70
N MET A 214 -4.87 -29.49 -14.72
CA MET A 214 -5.42 -30.83 -14.87
C MET A 214 -6.28 -30.90 -16.14
N GLN A 215 -6.25 -32.05 -16.79
CA GLN A 215 -7.05 -32.30 -18.00
C GLN A 215 -7.98 -33.47 -17.74
N SER A 216 -9.28 -33.24 -17.86
CA SER A 216 -10.28 -34.29 -17.93
C SER A 216 -11.29 -34.01 -19.05
N GLY A 217 -11.90 -35.06 -19.59
CA GLY A 217 -13.21 -34.91 -20.23
C GLY A 217 -14.32 -34.65 -19.21
N PRO A 218 -15.57 -34.50 -19.64
CA PRO A 218 -16.72 -34.46 -18.73
C PRO A 218 -16.77 -35.71 -17.85
N LEU A 219 -16.74 -35.51 -16.54
CA LEU A 219 -16.86 -36.56 -15.53
C LEU A 219 -18.29 -36.62 -15.02
N LYS A 220 -18.78 -37.82 -14.71
CA LYS A 220 -20.13 -37.98 -14.15
C LYS A 220 -20.19 -37.41 -12.74
N ALA A 221 -21.40 -37.07 -12.30
CA ALA A 221 -21.64 -36.76 -10.90
C ALA A 221 -21.12 -37.89 -9.99
N ASN A 222 -20.42 -37.51 -8.94
CA ASN A 222 -19.73 -38.34 -7.95
C ASN A 222 -18.54 -39.18 -8.48
N GLU A 223 -18.13 -38.98 -9.73
CA GLU A 223 -16.90 -39.56 -10.25
C GLU A 223 -15.69 -38.81 -9.67
N MET A 224 -14.68 -39.55 -9.24
CA MET A 224 -13.46 -39.00 -8.65
C MET A 224 -12.44 -38.72 -9.75
N TYR A 225 -11.91 -37.50 -9.79
CA TYR A 225 -10.69 -37.19 -10.53
C TYR A 225 -9.48 -37.27 -9.61
N GLU A 226 -8.39 -37.82 -10.11
CA GLU A 226 -7.13 -37.94 -9.39
C GLU A 226 -5.97 -37.40 -10.24
N GLN A 227 -5.19 -36.52 -9.64
CA GLN A 227 -3.91 -36.05 -10.17
C GLN A 227 -2.83 -36.36 -9.15
N LYS A 228 -1.84 -37.12 -9.58
CA LYS A 228 -0.59 -37.32 -8.87
C LYS A 228 0.47 -36.37 -9.43
N VAL A 229 1.23 -35.73 -8.54
CA VAL A 229 2.39 -34.91 -8.88
C VAL A 229 3.57 -35.37 -8.05
N VAL A 230 4.67 -35.78 -8.68
CA VAL A 230 5.89 -36.17 -7.97
C VAL A 230 6.93 -35.07 -8.17
N LEU A 231 7.40 -34.51 -7.07
CA LEU A 231 8.45 -33.50 -6.99
C LEU A 231 9.77 -34.15 -6.63
N GLU A 232 10.69 -34.15 -7.58
CA GLU A 232 12.07 -34.59 -7.40
C GLU A 232 12.96 -33.35 -7.17
N LEU A 233 13.45 -33.21 -5.93
CA LEU A 233 14.32 -32.13 -5.51
C LEU A 233 15.80 -32.43 -5.88
N PRO A 234 16.65 -31.41 -6.06
CA PRO A 234 18.06 -31.60 -6.40
C PRO A 234 18.87 -32.28 -5.29
N ARG A 235 18.42 -32.16 -4.03
CA ARG A 235 19.14 -32.63 -2.83
C ARG A 235 18.22 -33.45 -1.90
N PRO A 236 18.78 -34.31 -1.05
CA PRO A 236 18.04 -34.93 0.04
C PRO A 236 17.40 -33.89 0.96
N PHE A 237 16.23 -34.19 1.50
CA PHE A 237 15.50 -33.27 2.38
C PHE A 237 14.81 -33.95 3.55
N VAL A 238 14.50 -33.17 4.58
CA VAL A 238 13.61 -33.56 5.68
C VAL A 238 12.20 -33.05 5.40
N PHE A 239 11.22 -33.94 5.37
CA PHE A 239 9.82 -33.55 5.23
C PHE A 239 9.19 -33.31 6.59
N GLN A 240 8.55 -32.15 6.75
CA GLN A 240 7.79 -31.77 7.92
C GLN A 240 6.36 -31.47 7.46
N PRO A 241 5.44 -32.45 7.56
CA PRO A 241 4.12 -32.36 6.94
C PRO A 241 3.22 -31.25 7.52
N ASP A 242 3.47 -30.84 8.76
CA ASP A 242 2.71 -29.79 9.43
C ASP A 242 3.15 -28.38 8.97
N ASN A 243 2.30 -27.38 9.21
CA ASN A 243 2.71 -25.99 9.02
C ASN A 243 3.65 -25.54 10.16
N LEU A 244 4.42 -24.49 9.89
CA LEU A 244 5.11 -23.71 10.94
C LEU A 244 4.10 -22.80 11.67
N TRP A 245 3.18 -23.38 12.44
CA TRP A 245 2.14 -22.63 13.15
C TRP A 245 2.73 -21.61 14.13
N VAL A 246 2.21 -20.38 14.07
CA VAL A 246 2.54 -19.36 15.07
C VAL A 246 1.74 -19.63 16.33
N LYS A 247 2.46 -19.90 17.43
CA LYS A 247 1.85 -20.20 18.73
C LYS A 247 1.45 -18.91 19.44
N THR A 248 0.17 -18.60 19.44
CA THR A 248 -0.38 -17.37 20.04
C THR A 248 -0.76 -17.51 21.53
N HIS A 249 -0.62 -18.70 22.13
CA HIS A 249 -1.04 -18.94 23.51
C HIS A 249 -0.22 -18.17 24.56
N ASP A 250 1.05 -17.87 24.26
CA ASP A 250 1.94 -17.09 25.12
C ASP A 250 1.85 -15.57 24.87
N TRP A 251 0.96 -15.15 23.97
CA TRP A 251 0.77 -13.74 23.65
C TRP A 251 -0.11 -13.07 24.71
N PHE A 252 0.15 -11.80 24.99
CA PHE A 252 -0.63 -11.05 25.98
C PHE A 252 -1.72 -10.21 25.30
N SER A 253 -2.84 -10.00 26.00
CA SER A 253 -3.93 -9.18 25.48
C SER A 253 -3.66 -7.69 25.69
N LEU A 254 -4.14 -6.87 24.76
CA LEU A 254 -4.17 -5.41 24.95
C LEU A 254 -5.00 -5.04 26.19
N ARG A 255 -4.51 -4.05 26.94
CA ARG A 255 -5.12 -3.46 28.14
C ARG A 255 -5.03 -1.94 28.08
N ALA A 256 -5.50 -1.34 26.99
CA ALA A 256 -5.59 0.12 26.89
C ALA A 256 -6.84 0.60 27.64
N GLU A 257 -6.67 1.59 28.52
CA GLU A 257 -7.77 2.20 29.27
C GLU A 257 -8.49 3.28 28.45
N ASN A 258 -7.83 3.82 27.42
CA ASN A 258 -8.35 4.93 26.61
C ASN A 258 -8.66 6.20 27.42
N ASP A 259 -7.94 6.43 28.52
CA ASP A 259 -7.97 7.69 29.25
C ASP A 259 -6.81 8.60 28.81
N PHE A 260 -7.15 9.68 28.10
CA PHE A 260 -6.18 10.63 27.55
C PHE A 260 -5.98 11.86 28.44
N SER A 261 -6.63 11.92 29.60
CA SER A 261 -6.49 13.02 30.57
C SER A 261 -5.25 12.90 31.47
N GLN A 262 -4.74 11.67 31.65
CA GLN A 262 -3.60 11.38 32.51
C GLN A 262 -2.25 11.61 31.79
N PRO A 263 -1.22 12.09 32.50
CA PRO A 263 0.13 12.19 31.96
C PRO A 263 0.64 10.86 31.42
N SER A 264 1.29 10.89 30.25
CA SER A 264 1.85 9.72 29.59
C SER A 264 3.23 10.04 29.00
N ILE A 265 4.17 9.11 29.15
CA ILE A 265 5.55 9.25 28.66
C ILE A 265 5.60 9.28 27.14
N VAL A 266 4.66 8.62 26.47
CA VAL A 266 4.61 8.59 25.00
C VAL A 266 3.97 9.85 24.42
N SER A 267 3.40 10.73 25.26
CA SER A 267 2.72 11.94 24.80
C SER A 267 3.67 12.83 23.98
N MET A 268 3.12 13.40 22.92
CA MET A 268 3.70 14.43 22.05
C MET A 268 2.93 15.74 22.16
N ASP A 269 2.02 15.87 23.13
CA ASP A 269 1.16 17.05 23.26
C ASP A 269 1.97 18.34 23.46
N ASP A 270 3.08 18.27 24.19
CA ASP A 270 4.04 19.35 24.42
C ASP A 270 4.94 19.65 23.21
N TRP A 271 4.84 18.85 22.14
CA TRP A 271 5.47 19.12 20.84
C TRP A 271 4.58 19.95 19.91
N GLN A 272 3.29 20.08 20.21
CA GLN A 272 2.35 20.85 19.39
C GLN A 272 2.37 22.33 19.77
N GLU A 273 2.48 23.20 18.77
CA GLU A 273 2.22 24.61 18.96
C GLU A 273 0.72 24.89 18.81
N LYS A 274 0.11 25.43 19.87
CA LYS A 274 -1.33 25.63 19.98
C LYS A 274 -1.70 27.13 19.95
N PRO A 275 -2.83 27.51 19.33
CA PRO A 275 -3.65 26.68 18.45
C PRO A 275 -3.02 26.50 17.06
N ALA A 276 -3.55 25.58 16.25
CA ALA A 276 -3.18 25.47 14.83
C ALA A 276 -3.44 26.80 14.11
N GLY A 277 -2.55 27.15 13.18
CA GLY A 277 -2.59 28.41 12.45
C GLY A 277 -1.86 29.57 13.14
N LYS A 278 -1.25 29.35 14.32
CA LYS A 278 -0.43 30.35 15.04
C LYS A 278 0.67 30.98 14.18
N HIS A 279 1.26 30.21 13.27
CA HIS A 279 2.36 30.64 12.37
C HIS A 279 1.86 31.24 11.03
N GLY A 280 0.54 31.44 10.89
CA GLY A 280 -0.09 31.85 9.64
C GLY A 280 -0.34 30.68 8.68
N PHE A 281 -0.72 31.00 7.45
CA PHE A 281 -1.10 29.98 6.45
C PHE A 281 0.09 29.10 6.07
N LEU A 282 -0.18 27.83 5.74
CA LEU A 282 0.79 26.98 5.07
C LEU A 282 1.21 27.61 3.73
N GLN A 283 2.49 27.53 3.39
CA GLN A 283 3.08 28.03 2.15
C GLN A 283 3.95 26.95 1.51
N MET A 284 4.06 27.00 0.18
CA MET A 284 5.07 26.24 -0.56
C MET A 284 6.30 27.13 -0.76
N LYS A 285 7.45 26.71 -0.24
CA LYS A 285 8.73 27.40 -0.39
C LYS A 285 9.65 26.55 -1.28
N GLY A 286 9.43 26.62 -2.59
CA GLY A 286 10.12 25.75 -3.53
C GLY A 286 9.64 24.31 -3.38
N ALA A 287 10.55 23.41 -3.00
CA ALA A 287 10.26 21.99 -2.83
C ALA A 287 9.71 21.63 -1.45
N ASP A 288 9.64 22.58 -0.50
CA ASP A 288 9.33 22.29 0.90
C ASP A 288 8.10 23.06 1.40
N PHE A 289 7.49 22.58 2.48
CA PHE A 289 6.48 23.31 3.24
C PHE A 289 7.05 24.17 4.37
N ALA A 290 6.52 25.38 4.50
CA ALA A 290 6.74 26.28 5.65
C ALA A 290 5.49 27.13 5.90
N PHE A 291 5.35 27.69 7.09
CA PHE A 291 4.29 28.66 7.38
C PHE A 291 4.64 30.08 6.88
N GLU A 292 3.67 31.00 6.89
CA GLU A 292 3.84 32.39 6.45
C GLU A 292 4.99 33.12 7.16
N ASP A 293 5.23 32.81 8.45
CA ASP A 293 6.33 33.37 9.24
C ASP A 293 7.71 32.74 8.94
N GLY A 294 7.78 31.74 8.06
CA GLY A 294 8.99 31.04 7.67
C GLY A 294 9.30 29.78 8.49
N THR A 295 8.47 29.43 9.48
CA THR A 295 8.64 28.21 10.27
C THR A 295 8.48 26.96 9.40
N PRO A 296 9.49 26.07 9.29
CA PRO A 296 9.40 24.86 8.49
C PRO A 296 8.43 23.84 9.11
N VAL A 297 7.77 23.02 8.29
CA VAL A 297 6.81 22.04 8.80
C VAL A 297 6.82 20.75 7.99
N LYS A 298 6.79 19.62 8.71
CA LYS A 298 6.36 18.32 8.19
C LYS A 298 5.07 17.88 8.88
N PHE A 299 4.13 17.37 8.09
CA PHE A 299 2.84 16.90 8.56
C PHE A 299 2.80 15.38 8.69
N TRP A 300 2.74 14.90 9.94
CA TRP A 300 2.49 13.50 10.29
C TRP A 300 1.02 13.37 10.67
N ALA A 301 0.23 12.77 9.79
CA ALA A 301 -1.19 13.01 9.75
C ALA A 301 -2.04 11.73 9.60
N VAL A 302 -3.34 11.90 9.75
CA VAL A 302 -4.34 10.84 9.58
C VAL A 302 -5.50 11.32 8.71
N LEU A 303 -6.15 10.39 8.01
CA LEU A 303 -7.41 10.66 7.34
C LEU A 303 -8.58 10.47 8.30
N PHE A 304 -9.49 11.44 8.41
CA PHE A 304 -10.75 11.26 9.13
C PHE A 304 -11.83 10.69 8.24
N VAL A 305 -12.39 9.55 8.64
CA VAL A 305 -13.43 8.85 7.88
C VAL A 305 -14.72 8.65 8.67
N ASN A 306 -14.96 9.31 9.81
CA ASN A 306 -16.21 9.13 10.58
C ASN A 306 -16.98 10.45 10.82
N HIS A 307 -18.18 10.56 10.24
CA HIS A 307 -19.12 11.69 10.37
C HIS A 307 -20.22 11.51 11.40
N MET A 308 -20.34 10.31 11.95
CA MET A 308 -21.17 10.10 13.13
C MET A 308 -20.42 10.54 14.39
N ALA A 309 -19.22 11.11 14.23
CA ALA A 309 -18.49 11.72 15.32
C ALA A 309 -19.32 12.88 15.89
N ASP A 310 -19.84 12.68 17.08
CA ASP A 310 -20.52 13.74 17.80
C ASP A 310 -19.48 14.59 18.55
N LYS A 311 -19.93 15.62 19.28
CA LYS A 311 -19.01 16.54 19.96
C LYS A 311 -18.12 15.81 20.97
N GLU A 312 -18.70 14.86 21.68
CA GLU A 312 -18.04 14.04 22.69
C GLU A 312 -16.94 13.14 22.09
N ASP A 313 -17.08 12.75 20.81
CA ASP A 313 -16.01 12.04 20.10
C ASP A 313 -14.81 12.95 19.88
N PHE A 314 -15.02 14.17 19.37
CA PHE A 314 -13.93 15.12 19.14
C PHE A 314 -13.24 15.59 20.42
N ASP A 315 -13.97 15.66 21.54
CA ASP A 315 -13.39 15.93 22.86
C ASP A 315 -12.39 14.85 23.29
N GLN A 316 -12.56 13.62 22.82
CA GLN A 316 -11.61 12.52 23.05
C GLN A 316 -10.54 12.42 21.97
N TRP A 317 -10.92 12.61 20.69
CA TRP A 317 -10.03 12.38 19.56
C TRP A 317 -8.94 13.44 19.49
N ALA A 318 -9.27 14.71 19.67
CA ALA A 318 -8.28 15.77 19.49
C ALA A 318 -7.10 15.65 20.49
N PRO A 319 -7.33 15.46 21.81
CA PRO A 319 -6.23 15.22 22.76
C PRO A 319 -5.48 13.92 22.49
N MET A 320 -6.20 12.85 22.08
CA MET A 320 -5.58 11.58 21.72
C MET A 320 -4.61 11.73 20.54
N LEU A 321 -5.03 12.40 19.48
CA LEU A 321 -4.22 12.64 18.30
C LEU A 321 -2.98 13.47 18.63
N ALA A 322 -3.14 14.52 19.44
CA ALA A 322 -2.01 15.32 19.92
C ALA A 322 -1.03 14.50 20.77
N LYS A 323 -1.54 13.64 21.68
CA LYS A 323 -0.73 12.68 22.44
C LYS A 323 0.11 11.78 21.53
N TYR A 324 -0.45 11.30 20.41
CA TYR A 324 0.28 10.46 19.45
C TYR A 324 1.09 11.28 18.42
N GLY A 325 1.13 12.61 18.51
CA GLY A 325 1.97 13.44 17.65
C GLY A 325 1.41 13.65 16.24
N VAL A 326 0.12 13.41 16.05
CA VAL A 326 -0.60 13.81 14.83
C VAL A 326 -0.72 15.33 14.83
N ASN A 327 -0.31 15.98 13.74
CA ASN A 327 -0.37 17.45 13.61
C ASN A 327 -1.20 17.94 12.42
N LEU A 328 -1.78 17.02 11.63
CA LEU A 328 -2.81 17.34 10.65
C LEU A 328 -3.84 16.21 10.53
N GLY A 329 -5.08 16.58 10.27
CA GLY A 329 -6.15 15.67 9.90
C GLY A 329 -6.76 16.01 8.55
N ARG A 330 -6.83 15.03 7.65
CA ARG A 330 -7.52 15.21 6.37
C ARG A 330 -9.00 14.95 6.55
N MET A 331 -9.80 16.00 6.40
CA MET A 331 -11.25 15.95 6.41
C MET A 331 -11.73 15.72 4.99
N CYS A 332 -12.01 14.45 4.65
CA CYS A 332 -12.44 14.09 3.30
C CYS A 332 -13.91 13.61 3.25
N PHE A 333 -14.43 13.47 2.03
CA PHE A 333 -15.74 12.89 1.69
C PHE A 333 -16.96 13.72 2.12
N MET A 334 -16.83 15.05 2.16
CA MET A 334 -17.85 15.98 2.66
C MET A 334 -19.11 16.11 1.75
N GLY A 335 -18.95 15.88 0.45
CA GLY A 335 -19.94 16.25 -0.57
C GLY A 335 -20.93 15.14 -0.95
N LYS A 336 -21.53 14.44 0.01
CA LYS A 336 -22.50 13.36 -0.24
C LYS A 336 -23.84 13.62 0.49
N PRO A 337 -25.01 13.52 -0.17
CA PRO A 337 -26.28 13.98 0.40
C PRO A 337 -27.03 12.88 1.17
N THR A 338 -26.91 11.60 0.77
CA THR A 338 -27.57 10.45 1.45
C THR A 338 -26.80 9.13 1.24
N GLY A 339 -27.08 8.11 2.05
CA GLY A 339 -26.62 6.74 1.79
C GLY A 339 -27.08 5.70 2.83
N LYS A 340 -27.33 4.46 2.37
CA LYS A 340 -27.53 3.25 3.21
C LYS A 340 -26.20 2.54 3.55
N GLN A 341 -25.16 2.72 2.72
CA GLN A 341 -23.82 2.13 2.88
C GLN A 341 -22.76 3.25 2.95
N TRP A 342 -21.68 3.00 3.71
CA TRP A 342 -20.62 3.98 4.02
C TRP A 342 -21.15 5.21 4.75
N ASN A 343 -22.04 4.94 5.72
CA ASN A 343 -22.57 5.89 6.69
C ASN A 343 -21.52 6.35 7.70
N HIS A 344 -20.24 6.42 7.30
CA HIS A 344 -19.15 7.04 8.07
C HIS A 344 -18.46 8.23 7.33
N TYR A 345 -18.81 8.60 6.09
CA TYR A 345 -18.39 9.90 5.47
C TYR A 345 -19.14 11.22 5.78
N ILE A 346 -18.42 12.34 5.94
CA ILE A 346 -18.95 13.66 6.33
C ILE A 346 -20.04 14.10 5.34
N ARG A 347 -21.29 14.29 5.79
CA ARG A 347 -22.44 14.56 4.90
C ARG A 347 -22.79 16.04 4.88
N LEU A 348 -21.88 16.89 4.43
CA LEU A 348 -22.14 18.33 4.41
C LEU A 348 -23.17 18.71 3.35
N GLN A 349 -23.30 17.96 2.25
CA GLN A 349 -24.24 18.31 1.19
C GLN A 349 -25.70 18.15 1.64
N ASP A 350 -26.50 19.22 1.59
CA ASP A 350 -27.93 19.16 1.90
C ASP A 350 -28.68 18.32 0.83
N PRO A 351 -29.56 17.38 1.22
CA PRO A 351 -30.24 16.49 0.29
C PRO A 351 -31.30 17.16 -0.59
N ALA A 352 -31.83 18.32 -0.20
CA ALA A 352 -32.79 19.08 -0.99
C ALA A 352 -32.09 20.04 -1.97
N ASP A 353 -30.95 20.62 -1.57
CA ASP A 353 -30.15 21.51 -2.40
C ASP A 353 -28.65 21.35 -2.12
N GLY A 354 -27.94 20.67 -3.02
CA GLY A 354 -26.54 20.31 -2.82
C GLY A 354 -25.53 21.46 -2.74
N LEU A 355 -25.95 22.71 -2.99
CA LEU A 355 -25.11 23.90 -2.73
C LEU A 355 -25.31 24.50 -1.34
N LYS A 356 -26.29 24.00 -0.58
CA LYS A 356 -26.48 24.29 0.83
C LYS A 356 -25.84 23.20 1.69
N PHE A 357 -25.60 23.54 2.94
CA PHE A 357 -25.07 22.62 3.91
C PHE A 357 -26.16 22.05 4.80
N ASP A 358 -26.09 20.74 5.06
CA ASP A 358 -26.85 20.12 6.14
C ASP A 358 -26.41 20.73 7.47
N ALA A 359 -27.36 21.33 8.21
CA ALA A 359 -27.05 22.12 9.40
C ALA A 359 -26.45 21.29 10.55
N GLU A 360 -26.86 20.02 10.69
CA GLU A 360 -26.38 19.14 11.75
C GLU A 360 -24.97 18.63 11.44
N ALA A 361 -24.73 18.22 10.19
CA ALA A 361 -23.42 17.81 9.73
C ALA A 361 -22.41 18.97 9.77
N LEU A 362 -22.82 20.18 9.36
CA LEU A 362 -21.98 21.37 9.42
C LEU A 362 -21.63 21.74 10.86
N ALA A 363 -22.58 21.69 11.79
CA ALA A 363 -22.31 21.98 13.21
C ALA A 363 -21.31 20.99 13.83
N ARG A 364 -21.39 19.70 13.46
CA ARG A 364 -20.39 18.68 13.87
C ARG A 364 -19.02 18.94 13.27
N PHE A 365 -18.97 19.26 11.98
CA PHE A 365 -17.75 19.60 11.27
C PHE A 365 -17.06 20.83 11.88
N ASP A 366 -17.83 21.89 12.13
CA ASP A 366 -17.35 23.13 12.74
C ASP A 366 -16.74 22.88 14.14
N TYR A 367 -17.43 22.10 14.96
CA TYR A 367 -16.93 21.74 16.29
C TYR A 367 -15.65 20.90 16.21
N GLY A 368 -15.64 19.86 15.36
CA GLY A 368 -14.47 19.01 15.17
C GLY A 368 -13.24 19.78 14.68
N PHE A 369 -13.41 20.67 13.71
CA PHE A 369 -12.35 21.57 13.26
C PHE A 369 -11.82 22.44 14.40
N ALA A 370 -12.69 23.06 15.20
CA ALA A 370 -12.29 23.89 16.32
C ALA A 370 -11.51 23.09 17.38
N LYS A 371 -11.93 21.85 17.68
CA LYS A 371 -11.23 20.97 18.63
C LYS A 371 -9.85 20.53 18.15
N LEU A 372 -9.69 20.21 16.87
CA LEU A 372 -8.37 19.93 16.31
C LEU A 372 -7.47 21.18 16.37
N LYS A 373 -8.03 22.35 16.01
CA LYS A 373 -7.33 23.63 16.09
C LYS A 373 -6.86 23.95 17.50
N GLU A 374 -7.70 23.79 18.52
CA GLU A 374 -7.33 23.96 19.94
C GLU A 374 -6.09 23.13 20.33
N GLN A 375 -5.94 21.94 19.74
CA GLN A 375 -4.83 21.01 20.01
C GLN A 375 -3.60 21.20 19.11
N GLY A 376 -3.56 22.23 18.25
CA GLY A 376 -2.43 22.44 17.34
C GLY A 376 -2.46 21.55 16.09
N ILE A 377 -3.60 20.89 15.83
CA ILE A 377 -3.78 19.98 14.70
C ILE A 377 -4.44 20.73 13.54
N TYR A 378 -3.75 20.81 12.42
CA TYR A 378 -4.24 21.46 11.19
C TYR A 378 -5.26 20.59 10.46
N SER A 379 -6.08 21.16 9.57
CA SER A 379 -7.06 20.42 8.77
C SER A 379 -6.85 20.61 7.27
N GLY A 380 -6.86 19.51 6.52
CA GLY A 380 -6.91 19.51 5.05
C GLY A 380 -8.33 19.25 4.55
N PHE A 381 -8.83 20.01 3.60
CA PHE A 381 -10.20 19.87 3.09
C PHE A 381 -10.23 19.10 1.77
N CYS A 382 -10.96 17.99 1.74
CA CYS A 382 -11.14 17.12 0.58
C CYS A 382 -12.64 16.85 0.34
N PRO A 383 -13.38 17.76 -0.30
CA PRO A 383 -14.84 17.67 -0.27
C PRO A 383 -15.43 16.53 -1.08
N PHE A 384 -14.91 16.23 -2.27
CA PHE A 384 -15.62 15.36 -3.22
C PHE A 384 -14.85 14.10 -3.60
N TRP A 385 -15.58 12.98 -3.68
CA TRP A 385 -15.31 11.91 -4.66
C TRP A 385 -16.03 12.19 -5.97
N GLY A 386 -17.20 12.80 -5.95
CA GLY A 386 -17.86 13.25 -7.16
C GLY A 386 -19.05 14.07 -6.75
N TRP A 387 -19.55 14.89 -7.67
CA TRP A 387 -20.80 15.58 -7.40
C TRP A 387 -21.96 14.59 -7.37
N PHE A 388 -22.74 14.59 -6.29
CA PHE A 388 -24.00 13.86 -6.19
C PHE A 388 -25.14 14.85 -6.47
N PRO A 389 -25.92 14.66 -7.55
CA PRO A 389 -27.00 15.58 -7.87
C PRO A 389 -28.14 15.49 -6.86
N THR A 390 -28.73 16.65 -6.59
CA THR A 390 -29.97 16.84 -5.83
C THR A 390 -31.09 17.32 -6.74
N GLU A 391 -32.33 17.33 -6.23
CA GLU A 391 -33.48 17.83 -7.00
C GLU A 391 -33.33 19.29 -7.45
N ALA A 392 -32.66 20.13 -6.63
CA ALA A 392 -32.37 21.52 -7.00
C ALA A 392 -31.42 21.65 -8.20
N ASP A 393 -30.56 20.65 -8.43
CA ASP A 393 -29.55 20.71 -9.49
C ASP A 393 -30.13 20.48 -10.89
N LYS A 394 -31.36 19.94 -11.00
CA LYS A 394 -32.03 19.71 -12.30
C LYS A 394 -32.03 20.92 -13.22
N LYS A 395 -32.12 22.13 -12.65
CA LYS A 395 -32.14 23.40 -13.38
C LYS A 395 -30.76 24.03 -13.58
N ARG A 396 -29.72 23.46 -12.97
CA ARG A 396 -28.33 23.95 -13.00
C ARG A 396 -27.50 23.27 -14.09
N PHE A 397 -27.96 22.13 -14.59
CA PHE A 397 -27.29 21.41 -15.67
C PHE A 397 -27.73 21.87 -17.05
N ILE A 398 -26.79 21.86 -18.00
CA ILE A 398 -27.02 22.10 -19.43
C ILE A 398 -28.06 21.12 -19.96
N ASN A 399 -27.93 19.85 -19.58
CA ASN A 399 -28.91 18.81 -19.87
C ASN A 399 -28.90 17.74 -18.76
N TYR A 400 -29.86 17.82 -17.85
CA TYR A 400 -29.98 16.89 -16.73
C TYR A 400 -30.35 15.48 -17.18
N ASP A 401 -31.31 15.37 -18.11
CA ASP A 401 -31.85 14.09 -18.55
C ASP A 401 -30.78 13.21 -19.21
N GLU A 402 -29.82 13.81 -19.90
CA GLU A 402 -28.65 13.11 -20.41
C GLU A 402 -27.68 12.68 -19.30
N LEU A 403 -27.32 13.59 -18.38
CA LEU A 403 -26.34 13.31 -17.31
C LEU A 403 -26.78 12.18 -16.39
N ILE A 404 -28.06 12.13 -16.03
CA ILE A 404 -28.55 11.10 -15.10
C ILE A 404 -28.40 9.68 -15.66
N THR A 405 -28.33 9.52 -16.99
CA THR A 405 -28.17 8.20 -17.62
C THR A 405 -26.81 7.57 -17.31
N VAL A 406 -25.79 8.39 -17.06
CA VAL A 406 -24.42 7.95 -16.81
C VAL A 406 -24.03 7.89 -15.34
N LEU A 407 -24.98 8.18 -14.43
CA LEU A 407 -24.75 8.01 -13.00
C LEU A 407 -24.21 6.61 -12.74
N ARG A 408 -23.09 6.53 -12.03
CA ARG A 408 -22.47 5.24 -11.77
C ARG A 408 -23.45 4.36 -11.00
N LYS A 409 -23.59 3.13 -11.46
CA LYS A 409 -24.41 2.09 -10.83
C LYS A 409 -23.58 1.12 -9.99
N SER A 410 -22.28 1.41 -9.82
CA SER A 410 -21.35 0.55 -9.12
C SER A 410 -20.61 1.32 -8.04
N PHE A 411 -20.59 0.68 -6.88
CA PHE A 411 -19.90 1.03 -5.64
C PHE A 411 -18.41 1.43 -5.85
N PRO A 412 -17.82 2.41 -5.12
CA PRO A 412 -18.39 3.31 -4.08
C PRO A 412 -19.04 4.60 -4.60
N MET A 413 -19.02 4.82 -5.91
CA MET A 413 -19.33 6.12 -6.54
C MET A 413 -20.76 6.18 -7.07
N GLU A 414 -21.60 5.29 -6.55
CA GLU A 414 -22.96 5.09 -6.98
C GLU A 414 -23.77 6.37 -6.84
N GLY A 415 -24.40 6.82 -7.92
CA GLY A 415 -25.20 8.04 -7.93
C GLY A 415 -24.38 9.35 -8.00
N SER A 416 -23.10 9.32 -8.37
CA SER A 416 -22.29 10.53 -8.59
C SER A 416 -21.86 10.72 -10.05
N PHE A 417 -21.45 11.94 -10.38
CA PHE A 417 -20.87 12.32 -11.68
C PHE A 417 -19.35 12.17 -11.78
N TYR A 418 -18.71 11.38 -10.90
CA TYR A 418 -17.26 11.16 -10.89
C TYR A 418 -16.64 11.00 -12.30
N ALA A 419 -17.31 10.25 -13.20
CA ALA A 419 -16.76 9.93 -14.53
C ALA A 419 -16.89 11.05 -15.58
N LEU A 420 -17.53 12.17 -15.25
CA LEU A 420 -17.71 13.32 -16.15
C LEU A 420 -17.16 14.63 -15.57
N THR A 421 -16.73 14.62 -14.30
CA THR A 421 -16.27 15.83 -13.59
C THR A 421 -15.20 16.59 -14.38
N ALA A 422 -14.22 15.90 -14.97
CA ALA A 422 -13.17 16.53 -15.75
C ALA A 422 -13.63 17.26 -17.03
N ILE A 423 -14.85 17.03 -17.53
CA ILE A 423 -15.30 17.56 -18.82
C ILE A 423 -16.64 18.30 -18.80
N ALA A 424 -17.53 18.04 -17.83
CA ALA A 424 -18.84 18.66 -17.74
C ALA A 424 -18.75 20.00 -16.98
N PRO A 425 -18.81 21.16 -17.67
CA PRO A 425 -18.47 22.46 -17.07
C PRO A 425 -19.45 22.90 -15.97
N ASP A 426 -20.70 22.49 -16.06
CA ASP A 426 -21.75 22.73 -15.06
C ASP A 426 -21.55 21.87 -13.81
N VAL A 427 -21.10 20.61 -13.95
CA VAL A 427 -20.67 19.79 -12.80
C VAL A 427 -19.45 20.41 -12.10
N GLN A 428 -18.49 20.91 -12.88
CA GLN A 428 -17.32 21.64 -12.37
C GLN A 428 -17.73 22.90 -11.61
N ASP A 429 -18.68 23.66 -12.15
CA ASP A 429 -19.20 24.87 -11.52
C ASP A 429 -19.85 24.58 -10.17
N LEU A 430 -20.64 23.51 -10.06
CA LEU A 430 -21.25 23.11 -8.78
C LEU A 430 -20.20 22.71 -7.73
N GLN A 431 -19.20 21.91 -8.12
CA GLN A 431 -18.10 21.55 -7.22
C GLN A 431 -17.35 22.81 -6.76
N ILE A 432 -16.95 23.69 -7.68
CA ILE A 432 -16.24 24.93 -7.34
C ILE A 432 -17.10 25.81 -6.43
N GLN A 433 -18.39 25.96 -6.72
CA GLN A 433 -19.29 26.79 -5.92
C GLN A 433 -19.47 26.22 -4.50
N PHE A 434 -19.53 24.90 -4.34
CA PHE A 434 -19.54 24.29 -3.00
C PHE A 434 -18.26 24.61 -2.22
N HIS A 435 -17.07 24.50 -2.84
CA HIS A 435 -15.82 24.87 -2.18
C HIS A 435 -15.82 26.35 -1.77
N VAL A 436 -16.29 27.24 -2.64
CA VAL A 436 -16.41 28.67 -2.34
C VAL A 436 -17.39 28.92 -1.19
N ASN A 437 -18.54 28.25 -1.18
CA ASN A 437 -19.50 28.35 -0.08
C ASN A 437 -18.90 27.87 1.24
N LEU A 438 -18.15 26.75 1.21
CA LEU A 438 -17.51 26.19 2.41
C LEU A 438 -16.44 27.15 2.93
N LEU A 439 -15.56 27.63 2.06
CA LEU A 439 -14.54 28.62 2.41
C LEU A 439 -15.10 29.95 2.91
N ASN A 440 -16.31 30.33 2.47
CA ASN A 440 -17.01 31.52 2.95
C ASN A 440 -17.82 31.31 4.23
N HIS A 441 -17.98 30.07 4.71
CA HIS A 441 -18.68 29.80 5.96
C HIS A 441 -17.86 30.29 7.15
N VAL A 442 -18.54 30.91 8.12
CA VAL A 442 -17.95 31.33 9.39
C VAL A 442 -18.19 30.24 10.42
N ASN A 443 -17.12 29.60 10.88
CA ASN A 443 -17.20 28.61 11.93
C ASN A 443 -17.57 29.32 13.25
N PRO A 444 -18.70 28.99 13.89
CA PRO A 444 -19.17 29.68 15.10
C PRO A 444 -18.30 29.43 16.33
N HIS A 445 -17.46 28.39 16.32
CA HIS A 445 -16.56 28.04 17.41
C HIS A 445 -15.20 28.75 17.32
N THR A 446 -14.72 29.06 16.12
CA THR A 446 -13.46 29.81 15.93
C THR A 446 -13.70 31.30 15.69
N GLY A 447 -14.90 31.69 15.27
CA GLY A 447 -15.25 33.06 14.88
C GLY A 447 -14.63 33.51 13.56
N LEU A 448 -13.96 32.60 12.84
CA LEU A 448 -13.30 32.88 11.57
C LEU A 448 -14.04 32.23 10.43
N ARG A 449 -13.98 32.90 9.28
CA ARG A 449 -14.34 32.31 8.00
C ARG A 449 -13.26 31.29 7.62
N TYR A 450 -13.61 30.15 7.03
CA TYR A 450 -12.62 29.12 6.71
C TYR A 450 -11.50 29.61 5.77
N ALA A 451 -11.80 30.53 4.84
CA ALA A 451 -10.78 31.16 4.01
C ALA A 451 -9.80 32.08 4.77
N ASP A 452 -10.19 32.58 5.94
CA ASP A 452 -9.38 33.45 6.79
C ASP A 452 -8.69 32.69 7.94
N ASP A 453 -8.96 31.39 8.08
CA ASP A 453 -8.43 30.55 9.16
C ASP A 453 -7.18 29.77 8.71
N PRO A 454 -5.96 30.13 9.18
CA PRO A 454 -4.73 29.45 8.80
C PRO A 454 -4.62 28.01 9.33
N ALA A 455 -5.56 27.55 10.18
CA ALA A 455 -5.65 26.13 10.54
C ALA A 455 -6.16 25.25 9.38
N VAL A 456 -6.76 25.83 8.34
CA VAL A 456 -7.00 25.14 7.06
C VAL A 456 -5.66 25.08 6.30
N ALA A 457 -5.03 23.91 6.33
CA ALA A 457 -3.71 23.71 5.74
C ALA A 457 -3.73 23.69 4.23
N TYR A 458 -4.70 23.01 3.60
CA TYR A 458 -4.86 22.96 2.15
C TYR A 458 -6.31 22.68 1.75
N VAL A 459 -6.63 22.96 0.48
CA VAL A 459 -7.93 22.64 -0.12
C VAL A 459 -7.73 21.81 -1.39
N GLU A 460 -8.29 20.61 -1.41
CA GLU A 460 -8.26 19.69 -2.54
C GLU A 460 -9.54 19.80 -3.35
N LEU A 461 -9.41 19.89 -4.67
CA LEU A 461 -10.54 19.97 -5.61
C LEU A 461 -11.37 18.70 -5.59
N GLN A 462 -10.70 17.56 -5.72
CA GLN A 462 -11.35 16.30 -6.05
C GLN A 462 -10.48 15.11 -5.67
N ASN A 463 -11.03 14.20 -4.87
CA ASN A 463 -10.36 12.97 -4.46
C ASN A 463 -10.32 11.95 -5.61
N GLU A 464 -9.16 11.31 -5.76
CA GLU A 464 -8.96 10.09 -6.55
C GLU A 464 -9.46 10.15 -8.00
N GLU A 465 -9.45 11.31 -8.69
CA GLU A 465 -9.89 11.44 -10.10
C GLU A 465 -8.92 12.24 -10.96
N ASP A 466 -8.79 11.86 -12.22
CA ASP A 466 -8.12 12.65 -13.25
C ASP A 466 -8.65 12.25 -14.65
N ILE A 467 -8.50 13.13 -15.64
CA ILE A 467 -9.02 12.91 -17.00
C ILE A 467 -8.36 11.73 -17.73
N PHE A 468 -7.19 11.28 -17.25
CA PHE A 468 -6.36 10.24 -17.86
C PHE A 468 -6.53 8.85 -17.22
N LEU A 469 -7.21 8.74 -16.08
CA LEU A 469 -7.44 7.47 -15.37
C LEU A 469 -8.36 6.54 -16.15
N GLY A 470 -9.45 7.06 -16.72
CA GLY A 470 -10.56 6.28 -17.23
C GLY A 470 -11.04 6.71 -18.61
N THR A 471 -10.14 7.09 -19.51
CA THR A 471 -10.49 7.68 -20.81
C THR A 471 -11.51 6.86 -21.62
N GLN A 472 -11.47 5.53 -21.56
CA GLN A 472 -12.49 4.66 -22.19
C GLN A 472 -13.86 4.78 -21.50
N ASN A 473 -13.89 4.86 -20.17
CA ASN A 473 -15.13 5.04 -19.41
C ASN A 473 -15.72 6.43 -19.66
N LEU A 474 -14.87 7.44 -19.82
CA LEU A 474 -15.24 8.80 -20.17
C LEU A 474 -15.86 8.85 -21.58
N GLU A 475 -15.23 8.21 -22.56
CA GLU A 475 -15.75 8.08 -23.93
C GLU A 475 -17.12 7.37 -23.94
N ALA A 476 -17.25 6.27 -23.21
CA ALA A 476 -18.49 5.52 -23.08
C ALA A 476 -19.61 6.29 -22.35
N ALA A 477 -19.26 7.11 -21.35
CA ALA A 477 -20.20 7.99 -20.67
C ALA A 477 -20.67 9.10 -21.62
N LEU A 478 -19.75 9.79 -22.30
CA LEU A 478 -20.10 10.83 -23.29
C LEU A 478 -20.98 10.31 -24.42
N ALA A 479 -20.80 9.06 -24.86
CA ALA A 479 -21.65 8.47 -25.89
C ALA A 479 -23.15 8.44 -25.50
N GLN A 480 -23.46 8.44 -24.20
CA GLN A 480 -24.81 8.49 -23.65
C GLN A 480 -25.31 9.92 -23.38
N CYS A 481 -24.43 10.92 -23.51
CA CYS A 481 -24.74 12.34 -23.30
C CYS A 481 -24.48 13.17 -24.58
N PRO A 482 -25.36 13.09 -25.61
CA PRO A 482 -25.16 13.76 -26.89
C PRO A 482 -24.82 15.25 -26.83
N THR A 483 -25.45 15.99 -25.93
CA THR A 483 -25.22 17.43 -25.73
C THR A 483 -23.80 17.68 -25.24
N TYR A 484 -23.36 17.00 -24.19
CA TYR A 484 -22.00 17.15 -23.65
C TYR A 484 -20.94 16.63 -24.62
N LYS A 485 -21.23 15.54 -25.33
CA LYS A 485 -20.35 15.02 -26.38
C LYS A 485 -20.12 16.06 -27.46
N LYS A 486 -21.19 16.69 -27.95
CA LYS A 486 -21.09 17.75 -28.97
C LYS A 486 -20.20 18.90 -28.47
N LEU A 487 -20.46 19.42 -27.27
CA LEU A 487 -19.67 20.51 -26.69
C LEU A 487 -18.19 20.15 -26.56
N PHE A 488 -17.89 18.94 -26.09
CA PHE A 488 -16.51 18.48 -25.91
C PHE A 488 -15.77 18.31 -27.24
N PHE A 489 -16.45 17.78 -28.26
CA PHE A 489 -15.88 17.61 -29.59
C PHE A 489 -15.67 18.95 -30.30
N GLU A 490 -16.58 19.92 -30.13
CA GLU A 490 -16.42 21.29 -30.61
C GLU A 490 -15.19 21.98 -30.00
N ARG A 491 -14.97 21.80 -28.68
CA ARG A 491 -13.75 22.28 -28.01
C ARG A 491 -12.48 21.67 -28.61
N PHE A 492 -12.48 20.37 -28.89
CA PHE A 492 -11.32 19.72 -29.51
C PHE A 492 -11.05 20.21 -30.94
N ALA A 493 -12.10 20.33 -31.75
CA ALA A 493 -11.98 20.89 -33.10
C ALA A 493 -11.45 22.33 -33.07
N GLN A 494 -11.89 23.14 -32.12
CA GLN A 494 -11.39 24.49 -31.92
C GLN A 494 -9.91 24.50 -31.51
N TRP A 495 -9.51 23.65 -30.57
CA TRP A 495 -8.11 23.50 -30.16
C TRP A 495 -7.20 23.13 -31.34
N LEU A 496 -7.64 22.22 -32.22
CA LEU A 496 -6.90 21.85 -33.43
C LEU A 496 -6.78 23.02 -34.43
N LYS A 497 -7.87 23.79 -34.62
CA LYS A 497 -7.84 25.00 -35.46
C LYS A 497 -6.85 26.04 -34.93
N GLU A 498 -6.76 26.19 -33.61
CA GLU A 498 -5.81 27.11 -32.98
C GLU A 498 -4.36 26.64 -33.11
N LYS A 499 -4.11 25.33 -32.96
CA LYS A 499 -2.77 24.76 -33.08
C LYS A 499 -2.24 24.80 -34.51
N TYR A 500 -3.03 24.34 -35.48
CA TYR A 500 -2.57 24.13 -36.85
C TYR A 500 -2.88 25.29 -37.80
N ARG A 501 -3.85 26.14 -37.47
CA ARG A 501 -4.34 27.28 -38.27
C ARG A 501 -4.97 26.90 -39.61
N THR A 502 -4.44 25.93 -40.34
CA THR A 502 -4.96 25.47 -41.64
C THR A 502 -5.18 23.95 -41.68
N PRO A 503 -6.14 23.45 -42.48
CA PRO A 503 -6.35 22.02 -42.68
C PRO A 503 -5.11 21.30 -43.22
N GLU A 504 -4.30 21.96 -44.06
CA GLU A 504 -3.08 21.39 -44.65
C GLU A 504 -2.02 21.13 -43.59
N ALA A 505 -1.86 22.04 -42.62
CA ALA A 505 -0.92 21.85 -41.52
C ALA A 505 -1.34 20.71 -40.59
N LEU A 506 -2.65 20.58 -40.31
CA LEU A 506 -3.20 19.44 -39.57
C LEU A 506 -2.98 18.13 -40.33
N ALA A 507 -3.27 18.11 -41.63
CA ALA A 507 -3.07 16.94 -42.49
C ALA A 507 -1.58 16.56 -42.59
N ALA A 508 -0.67 17.54 -42.68
CA ALA A 508 0.77 17.28 -42.68
C ALA A 508 1.24 16.68 -41.35
N ALA A 509 0.70 17.16 -40.22
CA ALA A 509 1.07 16.70 -38.90
C ALA A 509 0.51 15.30 -38.58
N TRP A 510 -0.73 15.04 -38.97
CA TRP A 510 -1.39 13.76 -38.67
C TRP A 510 -1.12 12.70 -39.75
N GLY A 511 -0.89 13.06 -41.01
CA GLY A 511 -0.86 12.17 -42.19
C GLY A 511 -2.21 12.08 -42.94
N THR A 512 -2.52 10.92 -43.55
CA THR A 512 -3.77 10.66 -44.31
C THR A 512 -5.01 10.38 -43.41
N THR A 513 -5.15 11.09 -42.29
CA THR A 513 -5.60 10.50 -41.00
C THR A 513 -6.99 10.87 -40.52
N LEU A 514 -7.78 11.59 -41.31
CA LEU A 514 -9.21 11.68 -41.02
C LEU A 514 -9.82 10.31 -41.29
N LYS A 515 -10.28 9.64 -40.23
CA LYS A 515 -11.05 8.40 -40.38
C LYS A 515 -12.35 8.74 -41.11
N LYS A 516 -12.95 7.76 -41.77
CA LYS A 516 -14.27 7.92 -42.41
C LYS A 516 -15.28 8.49 -41.40
N GLY A 517 -15.80 9.68 -41.67
CA GLY A 517 -16.76 10.39 -40.81
C GLY A 517 -16.16 11.47 -39.90
N GLU A 518 -14.84 11.64 -39.87
CA GLU A 518 -14.17 12.74 -39.15
C GLU A 518 -14.10 14.01 -40.01
N SER A 519 -14.51 15.14 -39.46
CA SER A 519 -14.43 16.47 -40.06
C SER A 519 -14.14 17.52 -38.97
N LEU A 520 -13.21 18.42 -39.28
CA LEU A 520 -12.84 19.54 -38.42
C LEU A 520 -13.92 20.64 -38.40
N GLU A 521 -14.60 20.80 -39.53
CA GLU A 521 -15.70 21.74 -39.72
C GLU A 521 -16.95 21.29 -38.96
N GLN A 522 -17.24 19.98 -39.00
CA GLN A 522 -18.39 19.38 -38.32
C GLN A 522 -18.10 18.95 -36.87
N ALA A 523 -16.86 19.14 -36.40
CA ALA A 523 -16.40 18.74 -35.07
C ALA A 523 -16.71 17.27 -34.74
N THR A 524 -16.35 16.34 -35.64
CA THR A 524 -16.58 14.91 -35.45
C THR A 524 -15.30 14.11 -35.15
N LEU A 525 -14.15 14.78 -34.97
CA LEU A 525 -12.90 14.11 -34.59
C LEU A 525 -12.96 13.61 -33.15
N ASN A 526 -12.58 12.35 -32.92
CA ASN A 526 -12.53 11.79 -31.57
C ASN A 526 -11.42 12.48 -30.75
N PRO A 527 -11.72 13.14 -29.61
CA PRO A 527 -10.72 13.75 -28.74
C PRO A 527 -9.92 12.74 -27.91
N PHE A 528 -10.35 11.48 -27.87
CA PHE A 528 -9.72 10.47 -27.03
C PHE A 528 -8.62 9.69 -27.80
N PRO A 529 -7.44 9.52 -27.19
CA PRO A 529 -6.39 8.70 -27.78
C PRO A 529 -6.76 7.22 -27.78
N ALA A 530 -6.47 6.55 -28.89
CA ALA A 530 -6.67 5.09 -29.03
C ALA A 530 -5.60 4.27 -28.27
N TYR A 531 -5.05 4.80 -27.18
CA TYR A 531 -3.90 4.24 -26.49
C TYR A 531 -4.30 3.25 -25.41
N PHE A 532 -4.76 2.10 -25.88
CA PHE A 532 -4.91 0.89 -25.07
C PHE A 532 -4.49 -0.39 -25.84
N ALA A 533 -3.93 -0.25 -27.05
CA ALA A 533 -3.72 -1.36 -27.98
C ALA A 533 -2.27 -1.52 -28.50
N GLY A 534 -1.27 -0.89 -27.88
CA GLY A 534 0.15 -1.08 -28.25
C GLY A 534 0.59 -0.43 -29.57
N ALA A 535 -0.12 0.60 -30.04
CA ALA A 535 0.30 1.38 -31.21
C ALA A 535 1.58 2.20 -30.92
N ALA A 536 2.33 2.55 -31.97
CA ALA A 536 3.48 3.45 -31.86
C ALA A 536 3.03 4.91 -31.63
N PRO A 537 3.79 5.71 -30.85
CA PRO A 537 3.42 7.10 -30.58
C PRO A 537 3.32 7.88 -31.89
N ASN A 538 2.24 8.64 -32.06
CA ASN A 538 2.06 9.48 -33.23
C ASN A 538 1.51 10.85 -32.83
N GLN A 539 1.66 11.81 -33.74
CA GLN A 539 1.29 13.20 -33.50
C GLN A 539 -0.18 13.37 -33.10
N ARG A 540 -1.09 12.56 -33.66
CA ARG A 540 -2.51 12.58 -33.32
C ARG A 540 -2.74 12.21 -31.85
N ALA A 541 -2.11 11.15 -31.36
CA ALA A 541 -2.22 10.74 -29.96
C ALA A 541 -1.61 11.79 -29.02
N ALA A 542 -0.47 12.38 -29.39
CA ALA A 542 0.15 13.47 -28.63
C ALA A 542 -0.78 14.69 -28.53
N ASP A 543 -1.43 15.07 -29.63
CA ASP A 543 -2.39 16.17 -29.68
C ASP A 543 -3.63 15.92 -28.83
N GLN A 544 -4.19 14.71 -28.89
CA GLN A 544 -5.33 14.30 -28.06
C GLN A 544 -4.96 14.39 -26.57
N MET A 545 -3.78 13.90 -26.18
CA MET A 545 -3.30 13.98 -24.80
C MET A 545 -3.04 15.42 -24.35
N ALA A 546 -2.44 16.25 -25.21
CA ALA A 546 -2.21 17.66 -24.94
C ALA A 546 -3.53 18.44 -24.81
N PHE A 547 -4.55 18.08 -25.59
CA PHE A 547 -5.90 18.62 -25.43
C PHE A 547 -6.51 18.23 -24.08
N LEU A 548 -6.49 16.95 -23.70
CA LEU A 548 -7.02 16.51 -22.39
C LEU A 548 -6.30 17.19 -21.22
N TYR A 549 -4.98 17.34 -21.31
CA TYR A 549 -4.19 18.15 -20.38
C TYR A 549 -4.68 19.60 -20.31
N SER A 550 -4.94 20.24 -21.46
CA SER A 550 -5.44 21.62 -21.48
C SER A 550 -6.81 21.75 -20.80
N VAL A 551 -7.69 20.75 -20.97
CA VAL A 551 -9.03 20.72 -20.35
C VAL A 551 -8.92 20.59 -18.84
N GLN A 552 -8.10 19.64 -18.35
CA GLN A 552 -7.88 19.47 -16.92
C GLN A 552 -7.22 20.70 -16.30
N SER A 553 -6.20 21.25 -16.94
CA SER A 553 -5.50 22.45 -16.46
C SER A 553 -6.38 23.70 -16.46
N GLU A 554 -7.32 23.82 -17.41
CA GLU A 554 -8.35 24.86 -17.37
C GLU A 554 -9.26 24.72 -16.15
N TYR A 555 -9.74 23.50 -15.88
CA TYR A 555 -10.58 23.23 -14.70
C TYR A 555 -9.83 23.53 -13.40
N TYR A 556 -8.60 23.05 -13.26
CA TYR A 556 -7.77 23.25 -12.07
C TYR A 556 -7.47 24.73 -11.84
N ARG A 557 -7.15 25.49 -12.90
CA ARG A 557 -6.96 26.95 -12.79
C ARG A 557 -8.25 27.68 -12.45
N LYS A 558 -9.40 27.26 -12.99
CA LYS A 558 -10.72 27.82 -12.66
C LYS A 558 -11.03 27.62 -11.16
N PHE A 559 -10.79 26.42 -10.65
CA PHE A 559 -10.90 26.12 -9.22
C PHE A 559 -9.94 26.95 -8.37
N ALA A 560 -8.65 26.94 -8.69
CA ALA A 560 -7.65 27.69 -7.94
C ALA A 560 -7.98 29.18 -7.91
N LYS A 561 -8.41 29.77 -9.03
CA LYS A 561 -8.86 31.16 -9.10
C LYS A 561 -10.06 31.42 -8.19
N ALA A 562 -11.05 30.55 -8.18
CA ALA A 562 -12.25 30.69 -7.35
C ALA A 562 -11.90 30.61 -5.85
N VAL A 563 -11.07 29.63 -5.46
CA VAL A 563 -10.57 29.48 -4.09
C VAL A 563 -9.79 30.73 -3.67
N ARG A 564 -8.86 31.23 -4.50
CA ARG A 564 -8.12 32.47 -4.22
C ARG A 564 -9.03 33.69 -4.14
N GLY A 565 -10.11 33.72 -4.91
CA GLY A 565 -11.14 34.76 -4.86
C GLY A 565 -11.86 34.87 -3.51
N THR A 566 -11.83 33.82 -2.70
CA THR A 566 -12.34 33.87 -1.31
C THR A 566 -11.37 34.56 -0.34
N GLY A 567 -10.12 34.81 -0.74
CA GLY A 567 -9.05 35.30 0.14
C GLY A 567 -8.15 34.19 0.72
N TYR A 568 -8.49 32.91 0.51
CA TYR A 568 -7.70 31.79 1.02
C TYR A 568 -6.26 31.76 0.46
N LYS A 569 -5.27 31.64 1.36
CA LYS A 569 -3.84 31.78 1.03
C LYS A 569 -3.04 30.47 1.08
N GLY A 570 -3.58 29.38 1.61
CA GLY A 570 -2.88 28.10 1.70
C GLY A 570 -2.81 27.35 0.36
N PRO A 571 -2.06 26.23 0.26
CA PRO A 571 -1.97 25.42 -0.93
C PRO A 571 -3.33 24.86 -1.38
N VAL A 572 -3.43 24.63 -2.68
CA VAL A 572 -4.55 23.89 -3.29
C VAL A 572 -4.02 22.63 -3.95
N ILE A 573 -4.84 21.60 -4.08
CA ILE A 573 -4.50 20.33 -4.74
C ILE A 573 -5.54 20.05 -5.83
N GLY A 574 -5.11 19.50 -6.95
CA GLY A 574 -6.00 18.95 -7.98
C GLY A 574 -6.61 17.63 -7.50
N SER A 575 -5.79 16.56 -7.49
CA SER A 575 -6.20 15.23 -7.07
C SER A 575 -5.01 14.38 -6.60
N GLY A 576 -5.23 13.51 -5.61
CA GLY A 576 -4.23 12.56 -5.08
C GLY A 576 -3.96 11.33 -5.98
N TRP A 577 -4.40 11.33 -7.25
CA TRP A 577 -4.43 10.12 -8.07
C TRP A 577 -3.37 9.99 -9.16
N GLN A 578 -3.32 8.79 -9.76
CA GLN A 578 -2.46 8.49 -10.91
C GLN A 578 -3.29 8.12 -12.14
N ALA A 579 -2.88 8.64 -13.30
CA ALA A 579 -3.40 8.25 -14.60
C ALA A 579 -3.20 6.76 -14.92
N SER A 580 -3.85 6.28 -15.99
CA SER A 580 -3.78 4.88 -16.44
C SER A 580 -2.56 4.49 -17.27
N ASN A 581 -1.77 5.47 -17.74
CA ASN A 581 -0.62 5.25 -18.62
C ASN A 581 0.46 6.30 -18.37
N TRP A 582 1.68 6.03 -18.84
CA TRP A 582 2.86 6.86 -18.56
C TRP A 582 2.73 8.32 -19.03
N VAL A 583 2.40 8.54 -20.30
CA VAL A 583 2.30 9.91 -20.86
C VAL A 583 1.18 10.69 -20.17
N GLY A 584 0.02 10.06 -19.95
CA GLY A 584 -1.08 10.66 -19.20
C GLY A 584 -0.70 10.96 -17.76
N HIS A 585 0.12 10.12 -17.15
CA HIS A 585 0.58 10.33 -15.80
C HIS A 585 1.49 11.55 -15.70
N LEU A 586 2.42 11.71 -16.64
CA LEU A 586 3.28 12.89 -16.71
C LEU A 586 2.47 14.18 -16.92
N LEU A 587 1.43 14.14 -17.75
CA LEU A 587 0.54 15.30 -17.96
C LEU A 587 -0.35 15.57 -16.73
N ASN A 588 -0.78 14.53 -16.02
CA ASN A 588 -1.53 14.67 -14.77
C ASN A 588 -0.67 15.37 -13.70
N VAL A 589 0.53 14.83 -13.44
CA VAL A 589 1.52 15.43 -12.51
C VAL A 589 1.83 16.88 -12.90
N MET A 590 1.93 17.18 -14.20
CA MET A 590 2.16 18.54 -14.67
C MET A 590 0.98 19.47 -14.35
N SER A 591 -0.26 18.99 -14.49
CA SER A 591 -1.47 19.76 -14.13
C SER A 591 -1.55 20.00 -12.62
N ASP A 592 -1.19 19.00 -11.79
CA ASP A 592 -1.12 19.14 -10.33
C ASP A 592 -0.10 20.22 -9.94
N ARG A 593 1.10 20.17 -10.55
CA ARG A 593 2.22 21.10 -10.34
C ARG A 593 1.85 22.56 -10.65
N GLU A 594 0.91 22.81 -11.55
CA GLU A 594 0.49 24.18 -11.91
C GLU A 594 -0.20 24.92 -10.77
N ILE A 595 -1.00 24.21 -9.97
CA ILE A 595 -1.83 24.83 -8.94
C ILE A 595 -1.32 24.57 -7.52
N GLY A 596 -0.50 23.53 -7.33
CA GLY A 596 -0.22 23.03 -6.00
C GLY A 596 1.02 22.15 -5.86
N HIS A 597 1.06 21.48 -4.72
CA HIS A 597 2.03 20.42 -4.42
C HIS A 597 1.57 19.10 -5.03
N ILE A 598 2.47 18.13 -5.09
CA ILE A 598 2.16 16.80 -5.63
C ILE A 598 1.68 15.92 -4.50
N ASP A 599 0.52 15.30 -4.69
CA ASP A 599 -0.08 14.42 -3.70
C ASP A 599 -0.42 13.05 -4.28
N ARG A 600 -0.14 11.95 -3.57
CA ARG A 600 -0.41 10.59 -4.06
C ARG A 600 -0.99 9.67 -2.98
N HIS A 601 -1.85 8.74 -3.40
CA HIS A 601 -2.31 7.62 -2.55
C HIS A 601 -1.58 6.31 -2.90
N ASN A 602 -1.46 5.34 -1.99
CA ASN A 602 -1.06 3.97 -2.33
C ASN A 602 -1.40 2.99 -1.20
N TYR A 603 -1.99 1.85 -1.54
CA TYR A 603 -2.38 0.79 -0.60
C TYR A 603 -1.70 -0.54 -0.89
N ASN A 604 -0.63 -0.55 -1.68
CA ASN A 604 0.23 -1.73 -1.74
C ASN A 604 0.87 -1.97 -0.38
N GLY A 605 0.91 -3.21 0.08
CA GLY A 605 1.55 -3.50 1.36
C GLY A 605 3.06 -3.19 1.37
N ALA A 606 3.61 -2.91 2.54
CA ALA A 606 5.05 -2.72 2.68
C ALA A 606 5.83 -3.99 2.30
N ASP A 607 6.88 -3.81 1.50
CA ASP A 607 7.73 -4.90 1.01
C ASP A 607 9.14 -4.77 1.61
N LEU A 608 9.37 -5.50 2.70
CA LEU A 608 10.67 -5.51 3.39
C LEU A 608 11.75 -6.24 2.59
N LYS A 609 11.37 -7.12 1.66
CA LYS A 609 12.32 -7.89 0.86
C LYS A 609 12.81 -7.10 -0.36
N ASN A 610 11.97 -6.25 -0.94
CA ASN A 610 12.28 -5.49 -2.14
C ASN A 610 12.21 -3.97 -1.91
N PRO A 611 13.33 -3.31 -1.56
CA PRO A 611 13.37 -1.88 -1.30
C PRO A 611 12.82 -1.06 -2.49
N GLY A 612 11.99 -0.06 -2.19
CA GLY A 612 11.34 0.79 -3.19
C GLY A 612 10.09 0.21 -3.85
N ARG A 613 9.71 -1.04 -3.54
CA ARG A 613 8.41 -1.61 -3.91
C ARG A 613 7.36 -1.37 -2.82
N GLY A 614 6.15 -1.91 -3.01
CA GLY A 614 5.07 -1.77 -2.04
C GLY A 614 4.57 -0.33 -1.94
N LEU A 615 4.35 0.17 -0.72
CA LEU A 615 4.00 1.58 -0.46
C LEU A 615 5.02 2.57 -1.03
N MET A 616 6.32 2.24 -0.96
CA MET A 616 7.41 3.17 -1.32
C MET A 616 7.37 3.60 -2.78
N SER A 617 6.74 2.81 -3.67
CA SER A 617 6.64 3.11 -5.09
C SER A 617 5.95 4.45 -5.38
N ALA A 618 5.17 5.00 -4.43
CA ALA A 618 4.62 6.34 -4.53
C ALA A 618 5.71 7.41 -4.73
N GLY A 619 6.92 7.19 -4.20
CA GLY A 619 8.06 8.10 -4.32
C GLY A 619 8.53 8.35 -5.75
N PHE A 620 8.26 7.45 -6.71
CA PHE A 620 8.61 7.67 -8.12
C PHE A 620 7.85 8.85 -8.76
N GLN A 621 6.86 9.40 -8.06
CA GLN A 621 6.01 10.49 -8.53
C GLN A 621 6.38 11.84 -7.89
N ALA A 622 7.36 11.88 -6.98
CA ALA A 622 7.84 13.12 -6.38
C ALA A 622 8.47 14.03 -7.44
N VAL A 623 8.18 15.33 -7.38
CA VAL A 623 8.69 16.32 -8.35
C VAL A 623 9.70 17.22 -7.65
N LEU A 624 10.85 17.44 -8.30
CA LEU A 624 12.01 18.10 -7.71
C LEU A 624 11.70 19.48 -7.11
N ASP A 625 10.78 20.24 -7.71
CA ASP A 625 10.49 21.62 -7.36
C ASP A 625 9.11 21.81 -6.69
N ARG A 626 8.54 20.74 -6.13
CA ARG A 626 7.27 20.78 -5.39
C ARG A 626 7.33 19.96 -4.12
N PRO A 627 6.64 20.38 -3.05
CA PRO A 627 6.39 19.53 -1.90
C PRO A 627 5.71 18.24 -2.32
N PHE A 628 6.00 17.16 -1.60
CA PHE A 628 5.36 15.86 -1.83
C PHE A 628 4.51 15.46 -0.63
N ALA A 629 3.25 15.21 -0.90
CA ALA A 629 2.28 14.67 0.01
C ALA A 629 1.93 13.22 -0.34
N PHE A 630 1.76 12.39 0.69
CA PHE A 630 1.30 11.02 0.57
C PHE A 630 0.00 10.89 1.38
N SER A 631 -1.10 11.41 0.83
CA SER A 631 -2.33 11.73 1.58
C SER A 631 -3.33 10.59 1.84
N GLU A 632 -3.08 9.38 1.32
CA GLU A 632 -3.76 8.17 1.78
C GLU A 632 -2.91 6.92 1.55
N TRP A 633 -2.59 6.22 2.64
CA TRP A 633 -1.92 4.93 2.59
C TRP A 633 -2.23 4.08 3.81
N ASN A 634 -2.40 2.78 3.61
CA ASN A 634 -2.37 1.74 4.65
C ASN A 634 -2.46 0.36 3.98
N GLY A 635 -1.39 -0.06 3.32
CA GLY A 635 -1.43 -1.29 2.53
C GLY A 635 -1.48 -2.57 3.38
N GLY A 636 -1.13 -2.45 4.66
CA GLY A 636 -0.90 -3.58 5.53
C GLY A 636 0.34 -4.38 5.09
N SER A 637 0.61 -5.48 5.78
CA SER A 637 1.69 -6.38 5.37
C SER A 637 1.28 -7.83 5.64
N ARG A 638 2.21 -8.67 6.07
CA ARG A 638 1.91 -10.04 6.52
C ARG A 638 1.05 -10.02 7.79
N VAL A 639 0.53 -11.20 8.16
CA VAL A 639 -0.43 -11.35 9.25
C VAL A 639 0.08 -10.72 10.54
N GLY A 640 -0.65 -9.70 11.01
CA GLY A 640 -0.40 -9.01 12.27
C GLY A 640 0.82 -8.09 12.29
N MET A 641 1.49 -7.88 11.15
CA MET A 641 2.64 -6.97 11.03
C MET A 641 2.19 -5.57 10.59
N ALA A 642 2.95 -4.54 10.97
CA ALA A 642 2.69 -3.14 10.58
C ALA A 642 3.98 -2.35 10.26
N PRO A 643 4.75 -2.72 9.22
CA PRO A 643 5.96 -2.00 8.82
C PRO A 643 5.69 -0.76 7.93
N ASP A 644 4.44 -0.50 7.56
CA ASP A 644 4.04 0.64 6.72
C ASP A 644 4.48 1.98 7.31
N LEU A 645 4.15 2.23 8.58
CA LEU A 645 4.46 3.48 9.28
C LEU A 645 5.96 3.83 9.27
N PRO A 646 6.85 2.95 9.75
CA PRO A 646 8.26 3.29 9.79
C PRO A 646 8.85 3.39 8.39
N MET A 647 8.33 2.67 7.41
CA MET A 647 8.78 2.83 6.03
C MET A 647 8.47 4.24 5.50
N VAL A 648 7.25 4.74 5.76
CA VAL A 648 6.86 6.11 5.38
C VAL A 648 7.60 7.17 6.21
N ALA A 649 7.77 6.99 7.52
CA ALA A 649 8.45 7.96 8.36
C ALA A 649 9.96 8.04 8.07
N VAL A 650 10.64 6.89 7.99
CA VAL A 650 12.11 6.79 7.84
C VAL A 650 12.53 7.10 6.40
N TYR A 651 11.94 6.41 5.43
CA TYR A 651 12.35 6.56 4.04
C TYR A 651 11.56 7.64 3.31
N GLY A 652 10.24 7.71 3.49
CA GLY A 652 9.43 8.74 2.85
C GLY A 652 9.72 10.15 3.38
N MET A 653 9.33 10.43 4.63
CA MET A 653 9.46 11.76 5.22
C MET A 653 10.90 12.13 5.59
N GLY A 654 11.69 11.15 6.01
CA GLY A 654 13.13 11.27 6.26
C GLY A 654 13.94 11.31 4.96
N LEU A 655 14.40 10.16 4.48
CA LEU A 655 15.38 10.09 3.37
C LEU A 655 14.91 10.77 2.07
N GLN A 656 13.65 10.57 1.65
CA GLN A 656 13.10 11.16 0.43
C GLN A 656 12.70 12.63 0.62
N GLY A 657 12.55 13.09 1.87
CA GLY A 657 12.16 14.45 2.20
C GLY A 657 10.68 14.75 2.01
N TRP A 658 9.77 13.77 1.99
CA TRP A 658 8.33 14.05 1.85
C TRP A 658 7.83 14.97 2.97
N ASP A 659 7.01 15.96 2.61
CA ASP A 659 6.57 17.00 3.54
C ASP A 659 5.33 16.61 4.33
N MET A 660 4.52 15.71 3.77
CA MET A 660 3.24 15.35 4.35
C MET A 660 2.90 13.88 4.13
N SER A 661 2.40 13.22 5.16
CA SER A 661 2.00 11.82 5.12
C SER A 661 0.72 11.62 5.93
N MET A 662 -0.27 10.92 5.35
CA MET A 662 -1.56 10.68 6.01
C MET A 662 -1.94 9.20 5.97
N CYS A 663 -1.93 8.57 7.14
CA CYS A 663 -2.34 7.18 7.26
C CYS A 663 -3.87 7.07 7.13
N PHE A 664 -4.34 6.21 6.23
CA PHE A 664 -5.76 5.85 6.10
C PHE A 664 -6.14 4.86 7.21
N GLY A 665 -7.28 4.97 7.88
CA GLY A 665 -8.07 6.16 8.20
C GLY A 665 -8.53 6.07 9.66
N TRP A 666 -9.19 7.08 10.22
CA TRP A 666 -9.59 7.13 11.62
C TRP A 666 -11.09 6.92 11.79
N LYS A 667 -11.49 5.88 12.53
CA LYS A 667 -12.89 5.42 12.60
C LYS A 667 -13.61 5.65 13.93
N SER A 668 -12.93 5.58 15.07
CA SER A 668 -13.59 5.61 16.38
C SER A 668 -12.73 6.27 17.45
N ALA A 669 -13.35 6.63 18.57
CA ALA A 669 -12.62 7.04 19.77
C ALA A 669 -11.75 5.89 20.29
N GLY A 670 -10.55 6.25 20.74
CA GLY A 670 -9.65 5.33 21.41
C GLY A 670 -8.93 4.33 20.50
N VAL A 671 -8.03 3.60 21.15
CA VAL A 671 -7.32 2.44 20.63
C VAL A 671 -8.28 1.26 20.51
N THR A 672 -8.35 0.64 19.33
CA THR A 672 -9.17 -0.57 19.15
C THR A 672 -8.51 -1.80 19.76
N ASN A 673 -9.29 -2.63 20.47
CA ASN A 673 -8.85 -3.92 21.00
C ASN A 673 -9.10 -5.08 20.01
N TRP A 674 -8.98 -4.78 18.72
CA TRP A 674 -9.14 -5.72 17.62
C TRP A 674 -8.51 -5.17 16.34
N THR A 675 -8.29 -6.05 15.37
CA THR A 675 -7.83 -5.71 14.02
C THR A 675 -9.01 -5.50 13.06
N ASN A 676 -8.81 -4.72 12.01
CA ASN A 676 -9.84 -4.40 11.00
C ASN A 676 -9.56 -4.99 9.60
N GLY A 677 -8.56 -5.86 9.45
CA GLY A 677 -8.21 -6.49 8.16
C GLY A 677 -7.32 -5.64 7.26
N LEU A 678 -7.48 -5.77 5.92
CA LEU A 678 -6.79 -4.93 4.91
C LEU A 678 -7.34 -3.50 4.92
N ASN A 679 -6.51 -2.49 4.60
CA ASN A 679 -6.78 -1.07 4.85
C ASN A 679 -7.09 -0.83 6.33
N GLN A 680 -6.09 -1.12 7.16
CA GLN A 680 -6.20 -0.93 8.60
C GLN A 680 -6.59 0.52 8.92
N TYR A 681 -7.19 0.75 10.09
CA TYR A 681 -7.43 2.11 10.54
C TYR A 681 -6.22 2.60 11.32
N ALA A 682 -5.93 3.91 11.25
CA ALA A 682 -4.85 4.56 11.96
C ALA A 682 -4.97 4.41 13.49
N ASN A 683 -6.18 4.13 14.01
CA ASN A 683 -6.43 3.86 15.42
C ASN A 683 -6.32 2.38 15.83
N ASN A 684 -5.88 1.48 14.93
CA ASN A 684 -5.46 0.13 15.34
C ASN A 684 -4.21 0.20 16.22
N PHE A 685 -4.12 -0.62 17.28
CA PHE A 685 -3.00 -0.54 18.23
C PHE A 685 -1.62 -0.78 17.60
N ASN A 686 -1.47 -1.76 16.70
CA ASN A 686 -0.21 -2.03 15.99
C ASN A 686 0.29 -0.83 15.17
N VAL A 687 -0.62 0.02 14.70
CA VAL A 687 -0.31 1.24 13.96
C VAL A 687 -0.04 2.38 14.96
N LEU A 688 -1.01 2.68 15.82
CA LEU A 688 -0.98 3.81 16.72
C LEU A 688 0.19 3.78 17.73
N THR A 689 0.64 2.59 18.13
CA THR A 689 1.75 2.45 19.08
C THR A 689 3.10 2.95 18.56
N GLN A 690 3.25 3.04 17.24
CA GLN A 690 4.48 3.49 16.61
C GLN A 690 4.54 5.00 16.47
N PHE A 691 3.37 5.66 16.45
CA PHE A 691 3.26 7.10 16.23
C PHE A 691 4.17 7.93 17.14
N PRO A 692 4.28 7.69 18.45
CA PRO A 692 5.15 8.50 19.32
C PRO A 692 6.63 8.47 18.94
N ALA A 693 7.14 7.32 18.49
CA ALA A 693 8.53 7.18 18.05
C ALA A 693 8.71 7.78 16.65
N MET A 694 7.78 7.52 15.72
CA MET A 694 7.83 8.04 14.36
C MET A 694 7.67 9.56 14.31
N ALA A 695 6.72 10.11 15.07
CA ALA A 695 6.47 11.55 15.13
C ALA A 695 7.68 12.30 15.69
N ARG A 696 8.35 11.80 16.74
CA ARG A 696 9.61 12.38 17.23
C ARG A 696 10.69 12.40 16.14
N MET A 697 10.88 11.26 15.48
CA MET A 697 11.88 11.12 14.41
C MET A 697 11.63 12.09 13.26
N VAL A 698 10.39 12.19 12.78
CA VAL A 698 9.98 13.09 11.69
C VAL A 698 10.10 14.55 12.12
N ARG A 699 9.59 14.91 13.30
CA ARG A 699 9.55 16.30 13.78
C ARG A 699 10.91 16.85 14.19
N ARG A 700 11.83 16.00 14.66
CA ARG A 700 13.21 16.37 15.00
C ARG A 700 14.15 16.31 13.77
N GLY A 701 13.71 15.72 12.66
CA GLY A 701 14.54 15.54 11.47
C GLY A 701 15.70 14.56 11.70
N ASP A 702 15.48 13.51 12.49
CA ASP A 702 16.50 12.54 12.89
C ASP A 702 17.20 11.92 11.67
N VAL A 703 16.39 11.50 10.68
CA VAL A 703 16.88 11.03 9.39
C VAL A 703 17.06 12.25 8.49
N LYS A 704 18.30 12.51 8.12
CA LYS A 704 18.66 13.56 7.18
C LYS A 704 18.13 13.21 5.79
N GLU A 705 17.57 14.20 5.11
CA GLU A 705 17.16 14.06 3.71
C GLU A 705 18.37 13.74 2.82
N GLY A 706 18.19 12.77 1.92
CA GLY A 706 19.24 12.32 1.01
C GLY A 706 19.44 13.31 -0.14
N GLU A 707 20.63 13.27 -0.76
CA GLU A 707 20.81 13.91 -2.06
C GLU A 707 20.02 13.18 -3.16
N VAL A 708 19.77 13.85 -4.29
CA VAL A 708 19.12 13.24 -5.45
C VAL A 708 20.06 12.23 -6.09
N VAL A 709 19.73 10.96 -5.98
CA VAL A 709 20.47 9.85 -6.61
C VAL A 709 19.84 9.40 -7.91
N ALA A 710 18.57 9.70 -8.14
CA ALA A 710 17.89 9.37 -9.39
C ALA A 710 16.95 10.50 -9.83
N ASN A 711 17.10 10.95 -11.08
CA ASN A 711 16.31 12.04 -11.65
C ASN A 711 15.81 11.65 -13.04
N ARG A 712 14.48 11.70 -13.23
CA ARG A 712 13.83 11.52 -14.52
C ARG A 712 13.43 12.90 -15.05
N ARG A 713 14.10 13.35 -16.10
CA ARG A 713 14.03 14.70 -16.63
C ARG A 713 13.10 14.75 -17.85
N ILE A 714 12.08 15.58 -17.77
CA ILE A 714 10.96 15.63 -18.70
C ILE A 714 10.98 16.97 -19.44
N SER A 715 11.31 16.94 -20.74
CA SER A 715 11.14 18.10 -21.61
C SER A 715 9.66 18.41 -21.79
N ILE A 716 9.17 19.53 -21.25
CA ILE A 716 7.79 19.99 -21.40
C ILE A 716 7.42 20.14 -22.89
N PRO A 717 8.26 20.78 -23.75
CA PRO A 717 7.96 20.85 -25.17
C PRO A 717 7.84 19.47 -25.83
N SER A 718 8.71 18.52 -25.50
CA SER A 718 8.67 17.18 -26.08
C SER A 718 7.43 16.41 -25.62
N LEU A 719 7.07 16.51 -24.34
CA LEU A 719 5.87 15.88 -23.78
C LEU A 719 4.60 16.41 -24.46
N LEU A 720 4.45 17.73 -24.58
CA LEU A 720 3.25 18.36 -25.16
C LEU A 720 3.16 18.21 -26.68
N GLN A 721 4.29 18.23 -27.38
CA GLN A 721 4.30 18.19 -28.85
C GLN A 721 4.30 16.76 -29.38
N LYS A 722 5.00 15.83 -28.72
CA LYS A 722 5.26 14.49 -29.26
C LYS A 722 4.73 13.35 -28.38
N GLY A 723 4.43 13.61 -27.10
CA GLY A 723 4.12 12.56 -26.14
C GLY A 723 5.29 11.62 -25.88
N ASP A 724 6.51 12.05 -26.18
CA ASP A 724 7.74 11.26 -26.01
C ASP A 724 8.77 12.09 -25.24
N VAL A 725 9.29 11.50 -24.17
CA VAL A 725 10.26 12.12 -23.25
C VAL A 725 11.59 11.38 -23.22
N GLY A 726 11.80 10.41 -24.12
CA GLY A 726 13.04 9.65 -24.24
C GLY A 726 13.13 8.42 -23.33
N PHE A 727 12.08 8.10 -22.56
CA PHE A 727 11.98 6.89 -21.76
C PHE A 727 10.53 6.53 -21.44
N THR A 728 10.30 5.26 -21.11
CA THR A 728 8.98 4.72 -20.75
C THR A 728 9.09 4.02 -19.41
N GLU A 729 8.16 4.33 -18.51
CA GLU A 729 7.93 3.55 -17.30
C GLU A 729 6.59 2.83 -17.41
N SER A 730 6.48 1.65 -16.80
CA SER A 730 5.19 0.96 -16.70
C SER A 730 4.79 0.85 -15.24
N PHE A 731 3.49 0.89 -15.00
CA PHE A 731 2.94 0.70 -13.67
C PHE A 731 1.61 -0.02 -13.76
N SER A 732 1.24 -0.69 -12.67
CA SER A 732 -0.02 -1.41 -12.57
C SER A 732 -0.98 -0.71 -11.63
N LEU A 733 -2.26 -0.74 -12.00
CA LEU A 733 -3.43 -0.35 -11.21
C LEU A 733 -4.21 -1.63 -10.83
N LEU A 734 -3.59 -2.53 -10.05
CA LEU A 734 -4.27 -3.77 -9.64
C LEU A 734 -5.40 -3.46 -8.67
N GLY A 735 -6.53 -4.18 -8.81
CA GLY A 735 -7.61 -4.17 -7.81
C GLY A 735 -8.57 -2.99 -7.86
N GLY A 736 -8.65 -2.25 -8.97
CA GLY A 736 -9.59 -1.12 -9.09
C GLY A 736 -9.04 0.16 -8.45
N ALA A 737 -7.76 0.43 -8.70
CA ALA A 737 -7.09 1.72 -8.56
C ALA A 737 -6.31 2.03 -7.25
N ASN A 738 -6.31 1.15 -6.24
CA ASN A 738 -5.67 1.45 -4.94
C ASN A 738 -4.20 0.99 -4.79
N ASN A 739 -3.73 0.03 -5.60
CA ASN A 739 -2.41 -0.61 -5.44
C ASN A 739 -1.45 -0.20 -6.56
N LYS A 740 -0.42 0.59 -6.24
CA LYS A 740 0.51 1.16 -7.22
C LYS A 740 1.85 0.42 -7.25
N SER A 741 2.15 -0.24 -8.36
CA SER A 741 3.45 -0.91 -8.58
C SER A 741 4.14 -0.28 -9.79
N PHE A 742 5.39 0.14 -9.64
CA PHE A 742 6.19 0.75 -10.72
C PHE A 742 7.26 -0.22 -11.23
N ASN A 743 7.48 -0.17 -12.53
CA ASN A 743 8.70 -0.61 -13.21
C ASN A 743 9.35 0.65 -13.82
N PRO A 744 10.13 1.38 -13.00
CA PRO A 744 10.68 2.68 -13.37
C PRO A 744 11.92 2.54 -14.26
N ALA A 745 12.36 3.64 -14.84
CA ALA A 745 13.55 3.69 -15.69
C ALA A 745 14.87 3.73 -14.89
N VAL A 746 14.79 3.73 -13.56
CA VAL A 746 15.90 3.70 -12.60
C VAL A 746 15.75 2.49 -11.67
N PRO A 747 16.81 2.02 -10.98
CA PRO A 747 16.69 0.94 -10.00
C PRO A 747 15.60 1.23 -8.96
N VAL A 748 14.74 0.25 -8.65
CA VAL A 748 13.69 0.46 -7.64
C VAL A 748 14.28 0.74 -6.26
N GLU A 749 15.44 0.13 -5.98
CA GLU A 749 16.18 0.26 -4.74
C GLU A 749 16.73 1.68 -4.51
N SER A 750 16.73 2.53 -5.54
CA SER A 750 17.16 3.93 -5.43
C SER A 750 16.38 4.72 -4.36
N LEU A 751 15.10 4.38 -4.13
CA LEU A 751 14.27 4.97 -3.08
C LEU A 751 14.75 4.67 -1.65
N ALA A 752 15.55 3.61 -1.47
CA ALA A 752 16.21 3.30 -0.20
C ALA A 752 17.66 3.85 -0.13
N ALA A 753 18.21 4.30 -1.25
CA ALA A 753 19.54 4.89 -1.33
C ALA A 753 19.52 6.42 -1.14
N GLY A 754 18.63 7.16 -1.80
CA GLY A 754 18.56 8.63 -1.72
C GLY A 754 17.36 9.17 -2.48
N ARG A 755 17.25 10.50 -2.65
CA ARG A 755 16.07 11.11 -3.27
C ARG A 755 15.90 10.70 -4.74
N VAL A 756 14.65 10.40 -5.10
CA VAL A 756 14.24 9.96 -6.45
C VAL A 756 13.16 10.90 -6.95
N VAL A 757 13.44 11.70 -7.99
CA VAL A 757 12.55 12.80 -8.44
C VAL A 757 12.27 12.83 -9.95
N LEU A 758 11.11 13.38 -10.31
CA LEU A 758 10.81 13.90 -11.64
C LEU A 758 11.26 15.37 -11.72
N GLU A 759 11.84 15.79 -12.84
CA GLU A 759 12.19 17.19 -13.12
C GLU A 759 11.51 17.63 -14.42
N TYR A 760 10.65 18.66 -14.37
CA TYR A 760 10.08 19.25 -15.58
C TYR A 760 10.98 20.39 -16.09
N VAL A 761 11.36 20.32 -17.36
CA VAL A 761 12.31 21.23 -18.00
C VAL A 761 11.63 21.96 -19.16
N ASP A 762 11.73 23.29 -19.19
CA ASP A 762 11.08 24.14 -20.22
C ASP A 762 11.68 23.97 -21.63
N GLY A 763 12.88 23.40 -21.72
CA GLY A 763 13.63 23.21 -22.95
C GLY A 763 13.94 21.75 -23.27
N PRO A 764 14.74 21.49 -24.32
CA PRO A 764 15.17 20.15 -24.68
C PRO A 764 16.02 19.51 -23.57
N VAL A 765 15.87 18.19 -23.41
CA VAL A 765 16.61 17.38 -22.45
C VAL A 765 17.45 16.37 -23.23
N ALA A 766 18.78 16.48 -23.11
CA ALA A 766 19.72 15.54 -23.76
C ALA A 766 19.87 14.22 -22.98
N GLU A 767 19.78 14.29 -21.65
CA GLU A 767 19.89 13.15 -20.73
C GLU A 767 18.59 13.02 -19.92
N PRO A 768 17.60 12.24 -20.40
CA PRO A 768 16.30 12.10 -19.74
C PRO A 768 16.35 11.30 -18.42
N ILE A 769 17.38 10.48 -18.22
CA ILE A 769 17.55 9.67 -17.02
C ILE A 769 18.94 9.94 -16.45
N MET A 770 18.99 10.29 -15.18
CA MET A 770 20.21 10.32 -14.37
C MET A 770 20.07 9.32 -13.23
N ASP A 771 21.04 8.42 -13.09
CA ASP A 771 21.12 7.47 -11.99
C ASP A 771 22.53 7.44 -11.39
N LYS A 772 22.62 7.72 -10.09
CA LYS A 772 23.81 7.72 -9.25
C LYS A 772 23.65 6.78 -8.05
N SER A 773 22.65 5.90 -8.06
CA SER A 773 22.32 5.03 -6.93
C SER A 773 23.20 3.79 -6.84
N ALA A 774 23.88 3.38 -7.92
CA ALA A 774 24.67 2.15 -7.98
C ALA A 774 25.69 1.95 -6.83
N PRO A 775 26.45 2.96 -6.35
CA PRO A 775 27.40 2.78 -5.24
C PRO A 775 26.75 2.38 -3.90
N TYR A 776 25.44 2.56 -3.79
CA TYR A 776 24.67 2.37 -2.57
C TYR A 776 23.86 1.06 -2.57
N ILE A 777 23.87 0.33 -3.69
CA ILE A 777 23.08 -0.89 -3.90
C ILE A 777 24.03 -2.06 -4.13
N ASP A 778 24.17 -2.94 -3.15
CA ASP A 778 24.91 -4.19 -3.25
C ASP A 778 23.93 -5.37 -3.32
N ARG A 779 23.48 -5.70 -4.53
CA ARG A 779 22.55 -6.82 -4.77
C ARG A 779 23.13 -8.17 -4.38
N LYS A 780 24.45 -8.34 -4.48
CA LYS A 780 25.12 -9.60 -4.15
C LYS A 780 25.14 -9.82 -2.63
N ALA A 781 25.40 -8.76 -1.87
CA ALA A 781 25.31 -8.80 -0.42
C ALA A 781 23.87 -8.72 0.10
N GLY A 782 22.90 -8.35 -0.74
CA GLY A 782 21.52 -8.08 -0.35
C GLY A 782 21.40 -6.85 0.54
N LEU A 783 22.17 -5.79 0.24
CA LEU A 783 22.24 -4.57 1.06
C LEU A 783 21.97 -3.31 0.24
N VAL A 784 21.20 -2.38 0.80
CA VAL A 784 21.05 -1.01 0.29
C VAL A 784 21.38 -0.04 1.41
N ARG A 785 22.26 0.94 1.15
CA ARG A 785 22.70 1.94 2.13
C ARG A 785 22.19 3.31 1.72
N SER A 786 21.65 4.08 2.66
CA SER A 786 21.33 5.48 2.37
C SER A 786 22.60 6.30 2.10
N VAL A 787 22.50 7.33 1.25
CA VAL A 787 23.57 8.31 1.00
C VAL A 787 23.98 9.10 2.23
N THR A 788 23.11 9.16 3.25
CA THR A 788 23.40 9.81 4.53
C THR A 788 24.20 8.92 5.48
N GLY A 789 24.30 7.62 5.19
CA GLY A 789 24.89 6.61 6.07
C GLY A 789 24.06 6.24 7.30
N GLN A 790 22.88 6.85 7.47
CA GLN A 790 22.04 6.63 8.65
C GLN A 790 21.15 5.40 8.54
N LEU A 791 20.88 4.91 7.32
CA LEU A 791 19.99 3.78 7.06
C LEU A 791 20.71 2.65 6.32
N LEU A 792 20.39 1.41 6.71
CA LEU A 792 20.80 0.19 6.03
C LEU A 792 19.58 -0.72 5.87
N TRP A 793 19.31 -1.14 4.64
CA TRP A 793 18.31 -2.14 4.30
C TRP A 793 18.99 -3.46 3.97
N ASN A 794 18.60 -4.55 4.61
CA ASN A 794 19.03 -5.91 4.31
C ASN A 794 17.86 -6.67 3.67
N THR A 795 18.06 -7.20 2.46
CA THR A 795 17.04 -7.87 1.65
C THR A 795 17.10 -9.39 1.78
N LYS A 796 18.03 -9.94 2.57
CA LYS A 796 18.12 -11.38 2.81
C LYS A 796 16.89 -11.89 3.55
N GLY A 797 16.50 -13.12 3.25
CA GLY A 797 15.31 -13.74 3.82
C GLY A 797 14.04 -12.97 3.47
N GLU A 798 13.36 -12.45 4.50
CA GLU A 798 12.15 -11.62 4.38
C GLU A 798 12.42 -10.12 4.56
N GLY A 799 13.69 -9.77 4.78
CA GLY A 799 14.20 -8.41 4.84
C GLY A 799 13.90 -7.63 6.12
N PHE A 800 14.77 -6.67 6.39
CA PHE A 800 14.64 -5.69 7.47
C PHE A 800 15.47 -4.44 7.15
N PHE A 801 15.22 -3.35 7.86
CA PHE A 801 16.10 -2.19 7.81
C PHE A 801 16.42 -1.66 9.21
N THR A 802 17.50 -0.89 9.28
CA THR A 802 17.97 -0.24 10.51
C THR A 802 18.02 1.27 10.36
N VAL A 803 17.89 1.96 11.50
CA VAL A 803 18.03 3.40 11.64
C VAL A 803 19.14 3.67 12.63
N ASN A 804 20.14 4.44 12.24
CA ASN A 804 21.26 4.86 13.07
C ASN A 804 21.42 6.38 12.98
N THR A 805 20.61 7.08 13.76
CA THR A 805 20.66 8.56 13.90
C THR A 805 21.11 8.93 15.31
N PRO A 806 21.54 10.17 15.57
CA PRO A 806 21.83 10.60 16.94
C PRO A 806 20.61 10.53 17.86
N GLY A 807 19.42 10.92 17.39
CA GLY A 807 18.20 10.97 18.20
C GLY A 807 17.46 9.63 18.35
N THR A 808 17.59 8.75 17.36
CA THR A 808 16.87 7.46 17.33
C THR A 808 17.71 6.33 16.70
N LYS A 809 17.71 5.18 17.37
CA LYS A 809 18.21 3.91 16.84
C LYS A 809 17.04 2.95 16.63
N ALA A 810 17.02 2.21 15.53
CA ALA A 810 15.95 1.26 15.31
C ALA A 810 16.32 0.08 14.43
N VAL A 811 15.53 -0.98 14.56
CA VAL A 811 15.41 -2.05 13.58
C VAL A 811 13.93 -2.33 13.31
N VAL A 812 13.59 -2.58 12.04
CA VAL A 812 12.24 -2.91 11.59
C VAL A 812 12.30 -4.05 10.60
N GLY A 813 11.68 -5.18 10.94
CA GLY A 813 11.51 -6.32 10.03
C GLY A 813 12.04 -7.63 10.59
N TYR A 814 12.43 -8.52 9.69
CA TYR A 814 12.89 -9.87 10.02
C TYR A 814 14.38 -9.90 10.40
N CYS A 815 14.69 -9.46 11.62
CA CYS A 815 16.06 -9.32 12.15
C CYS A 815 16.44 -10.36 13.22
N GLY A 816 15.60 -11.37 13.44
CA GLY A 816 15.78 -12.35 14.50
C GLY A 816 17.14 -13.05 14.46
N GLY A 817 17.86 -13.03 15.58
CA GLY A 817 19.16 -13.67 15.75
C GLY A 817 20.36 -12.82 15.32
N GLU A 818 20.16 -11.64 14.72
CA GLU A 818 21.25 -10.74 14.35
C GLU A 818 21.62 -9.79 15.50
N LEU A 819 22.93 -9.59 15.72
CA LEU A 819 23.46 -8.51 16.56
C LEU A 819 23.66 -7.27 15.69
N LEU A 820 22.85 -6.24 15.94
CA LEU A 820 22.85 -5.02 15.15
C LEU A 820 23.61 -3.91 15.88
N GLU A 821 24.69 -3.42 15.29
CA GLU A 821 25.47 -2.31 15.82
C GLU A 821 25.06 -0.99 15.17
N LEU A 822 24.44 -0.11 15.96
CA LEU A 822 23.88 1.18 15.53
C LEU A 822 24.62 2.32 16.25
N GLY A 823 25.92 2.41 16.00
CA GLY A 823 26.82 3.33 16.68
C GLY A 823 27.03 2.97 18.15
N GLU A 824 26.59 3.84 19.04
CA GLU A 824 26.65 3.65 20.49
C GLU A 824 25.61 2.67 21.03
N THR A 825 24.65 2.23 20.22
CA THR A 825 23.62 1.28 20.64
C THR A 825 23.79 -0.06 19.92
N THR A 826 23.65 -1.17 20.64
CA THR A 826 23.45 -2.50 20.02
C THR A 826 22.05 -3.01 20.30
N ILE A 827 21.45 -3.72 19.34
CA ILE A 827 20.13 -4.33 19.46
C ILE A 827 20.24 -5.78 18.99
N MET A 828 19.69 -6.71 19.77
CA MET A 828 19.53 -8.12 19.39
C MET A 828 18.19 -8.63 19.89
N THR A 829 17.49 -9.42 19.07
CA THR A 829 16.23 -10.06 19.43
C THR A 829 16.16 -11.48 18.88
N PRO A 830 15.62 -12.46 19.63
CA PRO A 830 15.33 -13.78 19.09
C PRO A 830 13.99 -13.83 18.34
N ASN A 831 13.17 -12.76 18.38
CA ASN A 831 11.91 -12.72 17.64
C ASN A 831 12.22 -12.73 16.14
N PRO A 832 11.58 -13.61 15.33
CA PRO A 832 11.80 -13.62 13.88
C PRO A 832 11.52 -12.27 13.24
N TYR A 833 10.41 -11.63 13.62
CA TYR A 833 10.02 -10.28 13.23
C TYR A 833 9.90 -9.39 14.47
N ALA A 834 10.53 -8.22 14.41
CA ALA A 834 10.38 -7.19 15.44
C ALA A 834 10.57 -5.79 14.86
N GLN A 835 10.00 -4.82 15.57
CA GLN A 835 10.21 -3.41 15.40
C GLN A 835 10.63 -2.86 16.76
N ILE A 836 11.87 -2.40 16.86
CA ILE A 836 12.45 -1.91 18.11
C ILE A 836 12.98 -0.51 17.85
N TYR A 837 12.46 0.46 18.59
CA TYR A 837 12.87 1.85 18.52
C TYR A 837 13.46 2.26 19.87
N VAL A 838 14.64 2.85 19.85
CA VAL A 838 15.31 3.47 21.01
C VAL A 838 15.42 4.95 20.67
N SER A 839 14.57 5.79 21.26
CA SER A 839 14.44 7.20 20.89
C SER A 839 14.57 8.13 22.10
N ALA A 840 15.38 9.17 21.96
CA ALA A 840 15.46 10.25 22.95
C ALA A 840 14.11 10.98 23.04
N LEU A 841 13.64 11.28 24.26
CA LEU A 841 12.36 11.94 24.46
C LEU A 841 12.38 13.45 24.20
N GLY A 842 13.51 14.13 24.40
CA GLY A 842 13.64 15.58 24.22
C GLY A 842 13.74 16.02 22.75
N LYS A 843 13.29 17.26 22.47
CA LYS A 843 13.28 17.86 21.12
C LYS A 843 14.68 18.05 20.53
N ASP A 844 15.67 18.27 21.38
CA ASP A 844 17.05 18.58 20.98
C ASP A 844 18.07 17.60 21.60
N GLU A 845 17.60 16.43 22.05
CA GLU A 845 18.43 15.41 22.71
C GLU A 845 18.84 14.28 21.75
N THR A 846 19.98 13.67 22.03
CA THR A 846 20.50 12.46 21.37
C THR A 846 20.47 11.26 22.32
N ILE A 847 20.65 10.05 21.82
CA ILE A 847 20.78 8.86 22.66
C ILE A 847 22.03 8.94 23.57
N ALA A 848 23.04 9.72 23.19
CA ALA A 848 24.26 9.89 23.96
C ALA A 848 24.10 10.79 25.20
N ASP A 849 23.17 11.76 25.19
CA ASP A 849 22.99 12.75 26.27
C ASP A 849 21.57 12.84 26.86
N ALA A 850 20.55 12.29 26.21
CA ALA A 850 19.18 12.26 26.70
C ALA A 850 19.06 11.76 28.15
N LYS A 851 18.28 12.48 28.96
CA LYS A 851 17.94 12.05 30.33
C LYS A 851 16.88 10.97 30.35
N ARG A 852 16.04 10.92 29.31
CA ARG A 852 14.96 9.94 29.18
C ARG A 852 14.91 9.39 27.77
N ILE A 853 14.89 8.07 27.67
CA ILE A 853 14.82 7.34 26.42
C ILE A 853 13.56 6.48 26.44
N LEU A 854 12.76 6.57 25.38
CA LEU A 854 11.64 5.67 25.14
C LEU A 854 12.12 4.50 24.29
N ILE A 855 11.95 3.29 24.82
CA ILE A 855 12.08 2.06 24.04
C ILE A 855 10.68 1.56 23.69
N THR A 856 10.40 1.45 22.39
CA THR A 856 9.13 0.91 21.88
C THR A 856 9.42 -0.40 21.16
N THR A 857 8.71 -1.47 21.53
CA THR A 857 8.90 -2.82 21.00
C THR A 857 7.59 -3.37 20.46
N ILE A 858 7.55 -3.71 19.18
CA ILE A 858 6.38 -4.26 18.50
C ILE A 858 6.78 -5.49 17.71
N ALA A 859 5.95 -6.52 17.76
CA ALA A 859 6.02 -7.67 16.86
C ALA A 859 4.63 -7.89 16.24
N ARG A 860 4.21 -9.14 16.03
CA ARG A 860 2.91 -9.42 15.42
C ARG A 860 1.76 -9.16 16.39
N GLN A 861 0.62 -8.72 15.87
CA GLN A 861 -0.62 -8.52 16.64
C GLN A 861 -1.82 -9.08 15.87
N VAL A 862 -2.62 -9.93 16.49
CA VAL A 862 -3.77 -10.58 15.83
C VAL A 862 -4.96 -10.68 16.77
N ASP A 863 -6.16 -10.75 16.20
CA ASP A 863 -7.35 -11.07 16.98
C ASP A 863 -7.28 -12.50 17.53
N LYS A 864 -7.73 -12.70 18.78
CA LYS A 864 -7.78 -14.02 19.41
C LYS A 864 -8.54 -15.03 18.55
N GLY A 865 -7.92 -16.18 18.29
CA GLY A 865 -8.45 -17.23 17.42
C GLY A 865 -7.97 -17.16 15.97
N THR A 866 -7.15 -16.15 15.63
CA THR A 866 -6.43 -16.12 14.35
C THR A 866 -5.44 -17.29 14.26
N VAL A 867 -5.43 -18.00 13.14
CA VAL A 867 -4.52 -19.12 12.87
C VAL A 867 -3.76 -18.84 11.57
N PHE A 868 -2.44 -18.92 11.65
CA PHE A 868 -1.54 -18.58 10.54
C PHE A 868 -0.17 -19.23 10.79
N ASP A 869 0.59 -19.37 9.71
CA ASP A 869 1.95 -19.91 9.75
C ASP A 869 3.02 -18.81 9.60
N GLU A 870 4.23 -19.10 10.08
CA GLU A 870 5.36 -18.17 10.19
C GLU A 870 5.74 -17.52 8.85
N LEU A 871 5.60 -18.28 7.76
CA LEU A 871 5.98 -17.86 6.40
C LEU A 871 4.78 -17.36 5.58
N GLY A 872 3.58 -17.38 6.15
CA GLY A 872 2.33 -17.10 5.47
C GLY A 872 2.07 -15.60 5.32
N ALA A 873 1.73 -15.18 4.10
CA ALA A 873 1.32 -13.78 3.84
C ALA A 873 -0.10 -13.46 4.33
N LYS A 874 -0.94 -14.47 4.60
CA LYS A 874 -2.35 -14.32 4.99
C LYS A 874 -2.72 -15.32 6.08
N ALA A 875 -3.70 -14.96 6.90
CA ALA A 875 -4.23 -15.85 7.92
C ALA A 875 -5.06 -16.96 7.27
N LEU A 876 -4.97 -18.17 7.83
CA LEU A 876 -5.80 -19.29 7.40
C LEU A 876 -7.14 -19.26 8.13
N VAL A 877 -7.16 -18.84 9.39
CA VAL A 877 -8.41 -18.57 10.12
C VAL A 877 -8.34 -17.14 10.63
N THR A 878 -9.41 -16.38 10.43
CA THR A 878 -9.61 -15.05 11.02
C THR A 878 -10.94 -15.08 11.76
N PRO A 879 -10.99 -14.63 13.03
CA PRO A 879 -12.25 -14.52 13.77
C PRO A 879 -13.15 -13.45 13.13
N LYS A 880 -14.40 -13.34 13.61
CA LYS A 880 -15.28 -12.26 13.18
C LYS A 880 -14.64 -10.90 13.53
N PRO A 881 -14.49 -9.97 12.58
CA PRO A 881 -13.92 -8.66 12.84
C PRO A 881 -14.65 -7.92 13.96
N GLY A 882 -13.94 -7.05 14.69
CA GLY A 882 -14.56 -6.18 15.69
C GLY A 882 -14.90 -6.82 17.03
N LYS A 883 -14.47 -8.07 17.29
CA LYS A 883 -14.89 -8.81 18.49
C LYS A 883 -13.84 -8.94 19.60
N GLY A 884 -12.57 -8.67 19.31
CA GLY A 884 -11.46 -8.77 20.28
C GLY A 884 -11.34 -10.13 20.98
N PRO A 885 -10.48 -10.25 22.01
CA PRO A 885 -9.39 -9.32 22.32
C PRO A 885 -8.25 -9.41 21.28
N LEU A 886 -7.51 -8.31 21.12
CA LEU A 886 -6.26 -8.27 20.38
C LEU A 886 -5.15 -8.93 21.20
N LEU A 887 -4.43 -9.86 20.60
CA LEU A 887 -3.24 -10.52 21.15
C LEU A 887 -1.99 -9.89 20.55
N ILE A 888 -0.99 -9.66 21.41
CA ILE A 888 0.27 -9.03 21.07
C ILE A 888 1.39 -10.04 21.32
N GLU A 889 2.19 -10.28 20.30
CA GLU A 889 3.40 -11.09 20.41
C GLU A 889 4.43 -10.40 21.31
N PRO A 890 4.92 -11.08 22.36
CA PRO A 890 5.91 -10.51 23.24
C PRO A 890 7.26 -10.37 22.53
N VAL A 891 7.86 -9.18 22.64
CA VAL A 891 9.23 -8.93 22.17
C VAL A 891 10.21 -9.25 23.29
N LYS A 892 11.20 -10.08 22.99
CA LYS A 892 12.40 -10.23 23.80
C LYS A 892 13.54 -9.48 23.11
N ALA A 893 14.32 -8.72 23.85
CA ALA A 893 15.43 -7.99 23.25
C ALA A 893 16.53 -7.69 24.27
N THR A 894 17.77 -7.71 23.78
CA THR A 894 18.94 -7.18 24.47
C THR A 894 19.32 -5.88 23.80
N ILE A 895 19.35 -4.78 24.56
CA ILE A 895 19.75 -3.46 24.08
C ILE A 895 20.90 -2.97 24.92
N GLU A 896 22.04 -2.62 24.32
CA GLU A 896 23.17 -2.03 25.04
C GLU A 896 23.40 -0.60 24.55
N ILE A 897 23.47 0.35 25.48
CA ILE A 897 23.81 1.76 25.21
C ILE A 897 25.18 2.04 25.82
N LYS A 898 26.18 2.23 24.94
CA LYS A 898 27.57 2.51 25.28
C LYS A 898 27.73 3.93 25.83
N GLY A 899 28.73 4.15 26.68
CA GLY A 899 29.07 5.46 27.24
C GLY A 899 28.21 5.94 28.41
N ARG A 900 27.11 5.25 28.74
CA ARG A 900 26.24 5.55 29.88
C ARG A 900 26.72 4.84 31.15
N LYS A 901 26.73 5.53 32.29
CA LYS A 901 27.29 5.02 33.56
C LYS A 901 26.24 4.46 34.53
N ALA A 902 25.04 5.03 34.48
CA ALA A 902 23.94 4.69 35.35
C ALA A 902 22.62 5.08 34.68
N GLY A 903 21.59 4.29 34.98
CA GLY A 903 20.26 4.44 34.43
C GLY A 903 19.35 3.33 34.90
N THR A 904 18.05 3.58 34.81
CA THR A 904 17.01 2.71 35.35
C THR A 904 15.97 2.43 34.27
N LEU A 905 15.54 1.17 34.14
CA LEU A 905 14.54 0.73 33.17
C LEU A 905 13.19 0.50 33.86
N PHE A 906 12.11 1.01 33.28
CA PHE A 906 10.74 0.79 33.74
C PHE A 906 9.86 0.29 32.60
N ALA A 907 9.07 -0.75 32.86
CA ALA A 907 7.96 -1.14 31.98
C ALA A 907 6.81 -0.14 32.16
N LEU A 908 6.23 0.33 31.05
CA LEU A 908 5.06 1.20 31.05
C LEU A 908 3.79 0.39 30.78
N ASP A 909 2.61 0.97 31.01
CA ASP A 909 1.35 0.37 30.53
C ASP A 909 1.15 0.59 29.01
N HIS A 910 0.05 0.07 28.46
CA HIS A 910 -0.26 0.20 27.03
C HIS A 910 -0.67 1.62 26.60
N ASP A 911 -0.96 2.50 27.57
CA ASP A 911 -1.21 3.93 27.37
C ASP A 911 0.07 4.77 27.51
N GLY A 912 1.21 4.12 27.77
CA GLY A 912 2.53 4.72 27.91
C GLY A 912 2.75 5.43 29.25
N ARG A 913 2.01 5.06 30.31
CA ARG A 913 2.17 5.63 31.65
C ARG A 913 3.07 4.74 32.49
N LYS A 914 3.80 5.35 33.43
CA LYS A 914 4.60 4.63 34.43
C LYS A 914 3.67 4.29 35.60
N PRO A 915 3.38 3.00 35.88
CA PRO A 915 2.56 2.63 37.02
C PRO A 915 3.12 3.19 38.33
N ALA A 916 2.24 3.58 39.27
CA ALA A 916 2.67 4.17 40.54
C ALA A 916 3.54 3.21 41.37
N ASP A 917 3.33 1.91 41.22
CA ASP A 917 4.08 0.82 41.86
C ASP A 917 5.14 0.18 40.94
N ALA A 918 5.49 0.85 39.83
CA ALA A 918 6.44 0.33 38.85
C ALA A 918 7.81 0.07 39.50
N LYS A 919 8.20 -1.20 39.53
CA LYS A 919 9.53 -1.61 39.99
C LYS A 919 10.53 -1.49 38.84
N PRO A 920 11.75 -1.02 39.11
CA PRO A 920 12.79 -0.97 38.09
C PRO A 920 13.15 -2.40 37.65
N SER A 921 13.25 -2.59 36.34
CA SER A 921 13.79 -3.80 35.74
C SER A 921 15.32 -3.85 35.93
N PRO A 922 15.93 -5.04 36.06
CA PRO A 922 17.38 -5.16 36.16
C PRO A 922 18.10 -4.53 34.96
N VAL A 923 19.16 -3.77 35.24
CA VAL A 923 20.08 -3.19 34.25
C VAL A 923 21.47 -3.74 34.52
N GLU A 924 22.13 -4.30 33.50
CA GLU A 924 23.49 -4.81 33.60
C GLU A 924 24.48 -3.69 33.25
N LYS A 925 25.43 -3.39 34.14
CA LYS A 925 26.57 -2.53 33.80
C LYS A 925 27.59 -3.38 33.05
N THR A 926 27.86 -3.02 31.80
CA THR A 926 28.90 -3.65 30.99
C THR A 926 30.21 -2.85 31.12
N LYS A 927 31.29 -3.35 30.54
CA LYS A 927 32.55 -2.60 30.46
C LYS A 927 32.42 -1.30 29.66
N ASP A 928 31.47 -1.25 28.72
CA ASP A 928 31.34 -0.18 27.72
C ASP A 928 30.08 0.67 27.93
N GLY A 929 29.13 0.27 28.79
CA GLY A 929 27.91 1.04 29.06
C GLY A 929 26.84 0.29 29.87
N LEU A 930 25.58 0.47 29.51
CA LEU A 930 24.42 -0.16 30.15
C LEU A 930 23.72 -1.11 29.20
N ARG A 931 23.42 -2.32 29.66
CA ARG A 931 22.64 -3.32 28.94
C ARG A 931 21.29 -3.56 29.60
N PHE A 932 20.25 -3.49 28.78
CA PHE A 932 18.85 -3.66 29.11
C PHE A 932 18.36 -4.98 28.53
N GLN A 933 17.74 -5.81 29.38
CA GLN A 933 17.11 -7.06 28.96
C GLN A 933 15.60 -6.89 29.03
N LEU A 934 14.94 -6.99 27.87
CA LEU A 934 13.50 -6.88 27.73
C LEU A 934 12.91 -8.29 27.59
N ASP A 935 11.95 -8.63 28.44
CA ASP A 935 11.12 -9.83 28.29
C ASP A 935 9.64 -9.43 28.26
N GLY A 936 9.13 -9.21 27.04
CA GLY A 936 7.74 -8.82 26.79
C GLY A 936 6.71 -9.81 27.31
N ALA A 937 7.06 -11.09 27.49
CA ALA A 937 6.14 -12.09 28.04
C ALA A 937 5.95 -11.88 29.55
N GLN A 938 7.00 -11.41 30.24
CA GLN A 938 6.95 -11.06 31.66
C GLN A 938 6.33 -9.68 31.88
N SER A 939 6.80 -8.66 31.16
CA SER A 939 6.37 -7.27 31.33
C SER A 939 4.98 -6.98 30.76
N ARG A 940 4.57 -7.74 29.73
CA ARG A 940 3.30 -7.58 29.01
C ARG A 940 3.05 -6.14 28.54
N THR A 941 4.08 -5.52 27.98
CA THR A 941 4.03 -4.17 27.44
C THR A 941 4.82 -4.03 26.14
N VAL A 942 4.52 -2.96 25.40
CA VAL A 942 5.24 -2.52 24.20
C VAL A 942 6.10 -1.29 24.46
N TYR A 943 6.01 -0.67 25.63
CA TYR A 943 6.72 0.56 25.97
C TYR A 943 7.57 0.41 27.23
N TYR A 944 8.79 0.93 27.16
CA TYR A 944 9.71 1.00 28.29
C TYR A 944 10.33 2.39 28.36
N LEU A 945 10.49 2.90 29.58
CA LEU A 945 11.19 4.13 29.87
C LEU A 945 12.56 3.81 30.46
N VAL A 946 13.61 4.37 29.89
CA VAL A 946 14.93 4.44 30.52
C VAL A 946 15.15 5.85 31.05
N GLU A 947 15.40 5.97 32.35
CA GLU A 947 15.82 7.21 33.00
C GLU A 947 17.32 7.13 33.23
N MET A 948 18.07 8.07 32.64
CA MET A 948 19.53 8.18 32.77
C MET A 948 19.86 9.21 33.86
N ASP A 949 20.98 8.99 34.56
CA ASP A 949 21.50 9.90 35.58
C ASP A 949 22.05 11.23 35.01
#